data_AF-A0ABD2BI01-F1
#
_entry.id   AF-A0ABD2BI01-F1
#
_cell.length_a   1.000
_cell.length_b   1.000
_cell.length_c   1.000
_cell.angle_alpha   90.00
_cell.angle_beta   90.00
_cell.angle_gamma   90.00
#
_symmetry.space_group_name_H-M   'P 1'
#
loop_
_entity.id
_entity.type
_entity.pdbx_description
1 polymer ?
#
loop_
_entity_poly.entity_id
_entity_poly.type
_entity_poly.pdbx_seq_one_letter_code
_entity_poly.pdbx_strand_id
1 'polypeptide(L)'
;MTKMYVLKRDGRQEDVCFDKITYRIQKLCYGLNMNYVDPSAITFRVIRGLYSGVTTVELDNLAAEICATLTTQHPDYAILAARIAISNLHKETKKAFSDVIEDLRNVTDLYTKKAKPIISEKSYNIIKKHASKLNSAIIYERDFNYNYFGFKTLERSYLMKINGKVVERPQHMLMRVAVGIHEEDIEKVIETYNYLSERYFTHASPTLFAACSIKQQLCSCFLLTMSEDSIEGIYETLKKCALISKWAGGVGLSVHCVRAKGTPIAGNCGEASGLIPMLKVYNDMARYVDQGGNKRPGAFAIYIEPWHADIFEFLDLKKNTGKGELRARELFYALWIPDLFMKRVLDDDVWSLMCPHECPGLADVWGEEFNDLYTRYEEQKYYKRQINARDLWTAILKSQVETGTPYMLYKDHCNRKSNQQNIGTIKSSNLCTEIIQYSSPNEIAVCNLASIAVNMFVEKSTKTYNFEKLKEITKVVVRNLDKIIDVNDYPLPEAKFSNLKHRPIGIGVQGLADAFLLMRFPFESEEAQKLNIQIFETIYYSALEASCEIAQEKGYYCTYEGSPVSKGILQYDMWNVTPTELWDWKALKEKIAKYGVRNSLLMAPMPTASTAQILGNNESIEPYTNNIYSRRVLSGEYQIVNPHLLKDLIERNLWNDEMKNEIIANNGSIQDINSIPDDLKLLYKTVWEISQKTILKMAADRGAFIDQSQSLNVYMAKPTVEKLTSMHFYGWKIGLKTGMYYLRTKPAANALQFTVDKTKLNKANKTSKDDSHNSSIKNEKVDENLSNPEENDSKKNDVNNTNSTLVCSLENGDASLKIMEEIIEIVKVEEEIILNDETSQILLDTDGSEKEVVITTEDVSGNVTAISQSSQIIQIITDYECVTCHRIFQSEDMLKEHLDVCREEDDSTNILELGNLDNYDSEDEDDADDPDYEFNDTSIEDTKAQKNNNEKPTIKPVPDTQCHCCAEDLKTAHSGGEFKCLECELSFKKNSSLERHKIVIHWKCESYTCINCGSTFRDKKSLNKHRYTTHVNRNIYKCDTCDTYFSRNYHLKRHKMQSGCHGDIRKTFDCQAFSAKSSLQAHLNTHRREPPQSCVECNRVFIRQDCLMRHVRAKHRELLEDVMDEVERKHLQTQLFNIASIAAEKTKAGESKVLSTDELLKAIADLLRILIDEETLQLFGWPNAPIQDILEAVIRRCGHEPLTSDSSLLFNERLRANVKLLFTVVIEDETVKSLLTTKTVDHVILHVLEISQK
;
A
#
# COMPACT_ATOMS: atom_id res chain seq x y z
N MET A 1 15.87 -5.68 -47.45
CA MET A 1 15.33 -6.32 -46.24
C MET A 1 16.49 -6.90 -45.45
N THR A 2 16.73 -6.42 -44.24
CA THR A 2 17.65 -7.05 -43.29
C THR A 2 17.06 -8.38 -42.81
N LYS A 3 17.90 -9.43 -42.69
CA LYS A 3 17.46 -10.70 -42.08
C LYS A 3 17.24 -10.50 -40.59
N MET A 4 16.08 -10.92 -40.08
CA MET A 4 15.85 -11.03 -38.64
C MET A 4 16.63 -12.23 -38.07
N TYR A 5 17.45 -11.98 -37.05
CA TYR A 5 18.18 -13.00 -36.31
C TYR A 5 17.89 -12.91 -34.81
N VAL A 6 18.09 -14.03 -34.10
CA VAL A 6 18.00 -14.13 -32.64
C VAL A 6 19.35 -14.45 -32.02
N LEU A 7 19.62 -13.94 -30.81
CA LEU A 7 20.79 -14.30 -30.02
C LEU A 7 20.51 -15.54 -29.16
N LYS A 8 21.26 -16.62 -29.41
CA LYS A 8 21.27 -17.83 -28.59
C LYS A 8 21.91 -17.57 -27.22
N ARG A 9 21.64 -18.46 -26.26
CA ARG A 9 22.23 -18.44 -24.91
C ARG A 9 23.76 -18.62 -24.89
N ASP A 10 24.34 -19.15 -25.95
CA ASP A 10 25.80 -19.26 -26.17
C ASP A 10 26.37 -18.08 -26.99
N GLY A 11 25.60 -16.98 -27.13
CA GLY A 11 25.99 -15.77 -27.86
C GLY A 11 25.89 -15.86 -29.38
N ARG A 12 25.59 -17.04 -29.95
CA ARG A 12 25.52 -17.23 -31.40
C ARG A 12 24.29 -16.55 -32.01
N GLN A 13 24.46 -15.96 -33.19
CA GLN A 13 23.35 -15.49 -34.02
C GLN A 13 22.74 -16.68 -34.80
N GLU A 14 21.41 -16.72 -34.94
CA GLU A 14 20.72 -17.64 -35.84
C GLU A 14 19.50 -16.94 -36.48
N ASP A 15 19.28 -17.15 -37.78
CA ASP A 15 18.10 -16.63 -38.49
C ASP A 15 16.78 -17.05 -37.81
N VAL A 16 15.82 -16.13 -37.74
CA VAL A 16 14.47 -16.41 -37.21
C VAL A 16 13.75 -17.40 -38.14
N CYS A 17 13.37 -18.55 -37.58
CA CYS A 17 12.74 -19.65 -38.30
C CYS A 17 11.42 -20.06 -37.62
N PHE A 18 10.32 -19.89 -38.35
CA PHE A 18 8.95 -20.17 -37.89
C PHE A 18 8.80 -21.61 -37.37
N ASP A 19 9.29 -22.59 -38.13
CA ASP A 19 9.11 -24.01 -37.82
C ASP A 19 9.87 -24.41 -36.54
N LYS A 20 11.06 -23.85 -36.31
CA LYS A 20 11.84 -24.10 -35.09
C LYS A 20 11.14 -23.57 -33.83
N ILE A 21 10.46 -22.43 -33.92
CA ILE A 21 9.69 -21.86 -32.79
C ILE A 21 8.41 -22.69 -32.58
N THR A 22 7.66 -22.95 -33.65
CA THR A 22 6.43 -23.77 -33.63
C THR A 22 6.70 -25.15 -33.02
N TYR A 23 7.70 -25.87 -33.52
CA TYR A 23 8.07 -27.21 -33.04
C TYR A 23 8.50 -27.22 -31.57
N ARG A 24 9.11 -26.13 -31.07
CA ARG A 24 9.43 -25.99 -29.64
C ARG A 24 8.16 -25.83 -28.79
N ILE A 25 7.22 -25.01 -29.22
CA ILE A 25 5.95 -24.79 -28.50
C ILE A 25 5.11 -26.08 -28.53
N GLN A 26 5.02 -26.73 -29.69
CA GLN A 26 4.31 -27.99 -29.89
C GLN A 26 4.83 -29.11 -28.97
N LYS A 27 6.15 -29.20 -28.74
CA LYS A 27 6.75 -30.13 -27.76
C LYS A 27 6.29 -29.92 -26.32
N LEU A 28 5.78 -28.75 -25.97
CA LEU A 28 5.25 -28.43 -24.64
C LEU A 28 3.72 -28.61 -24.56
N CYS A 29 3.05 -28.97 -25.65
CA CYS A 29 1.60 -29.16 -25.72
C CYS A 29 1.11 -30.58 -25.36
N TYR A 30 1.96 -31.42 -24.75
CA TYR A 30 1.60 -32.79 -24.41
C TYR A 30 0.39 -32.86 -23.46
N GLY A 31 -0.64 -33.62 -23.84
CA GLY A 31 -1.88 -33.75 -23.07
C GLY A 31 -2.72 -32.48 -22.96
N LEU A 32 -2.49 -31.47 -23.82
CA LEU A 32 -3.37 -30.30 -23.96
C LEU A 32 -4.36 -30.52 -25.12
N ASN A 33 -5.48 -29.81 -25.10
CA ASN A 33 -6.52 -29.90 -26.12
C ASN A 33 -6.13 -29.15 -27.40
N MET A 34 -5.51 -29.87 -28.34
CA MET A 34 -5.05 -29.35 -29.64
C MET A 34 -6.16 -28.81 -30.55
N ASN A 35 -7.44 -29.04 -30.24
CA ASN A 35 -8.56 -28.43 -30.97
C ASN A 35 -8.70 -26.93 -30.65
N TYR A 36 -8.16 -26.47 -29.52
CA TYR A 36 -8.16 -25.06 -29.10
C TYR A 36 -6.75 -24.46 -29.01
N VAL A 37 -5.74 -25.29 -28.72
CA VAL A 37 -4.35 -24.83 -28.56
C VAL A 37 -3.58 -24.96 -29.89
N ASP A 38 -3.39 -23.84 -30.60
CA ASP A 38 -2.58 -23.77 -31.83
C ASP A 38 -1.17 -23.16 -31.60
N PRO A 39 -0.08 -23.96 -31.69
CA PRO A 39 1.31 -23.49 -31.67
C PRO A 39 1.69 -22.56 -32.83
N SER A 40 1.06 -22.68 -34.00
CA SER A 40 1.35 -21.85 -35.18
C SER A 40 0.79 -20.44 -35.02
N ALA A 41 -0.44 -20.28 -34.54
CA ALA A 41 -1.01 -18.97 -34.18
C ALA A 41 -0.20 -18.28 -33.07
N ILE A 42 0.28 -19.01 -32.05
CA ILE A 42 1.20 -18.44 -31.05
C ILE A 42 2.48 -17.96 -31.74
N THR A 43 3.11 -18.79 -32.56
CA THR A 43 4.37 -18.46 -33.24
C THR A 43 4.25 -17.23 -34.14
N PHE A 44 3.13 -17.10 -34.86
CA PHE A 44 2.84 -15.92 -35.68
C PHE A 44 2.69 -14.64 -34.85
N ARG A 45 2.03 -14.72 -33.68
CA ARG A 45 1.93 -13.59 -32.73
C ARG A 45 3.29 -13.24 -32.12
N VAL A 46 4.11 -14.23 -31.75
CA VAL A 46 5.48 -14.03 -31.24
C VAL A 46 6.31 -13.28 -32.27
N ILE A 47 6.38 -13.77 -33.52
CA ILE A 47 7.22 -13.18 -34.57
C ILE A 47 6.83 -11.73 -34.89
N ARG A 48 5.54 -11.37 -34.81
CA ARG A 48 5.09 -9.97 -34.93
C ARG A 48 5.62 -9.04 -33.84
N GLY A 49 6.05 -9.56 -32.70
CA GLY A 49 6.66 -8.81 -31.59
C GLY A 49 8.18 -8.95 -31.48
N LEU A 50 8.88 -9.53 -32.46
CA LEU A 50 10.34 -9.66 -32.44
C LEU A 50 11.03 -8.52 -33.20
N TYR A 51 12.06 -7.94 -32.57
CA TYR A 51 13.10 -7.14 -33.22
C TYR A 51 14.33 -8.00 -33.53
N SER A 52 15.16 -7.58 -34.48
CA SER A 52 16.39 -8.32 -34.80
C SER A 52 17.43 -8.14 -33.70
N GLY A 53 18.07 -9.23 -33.27
CA GLY A 53 19.00 -9.26 -32.14
C GLY A 53 18.38 -9.68 -30.80
N VAL A 54 17.05 -9.81 -30.72
CA VAL A 54 16.36 -10.31 -29.52
C VAL A 54 16.88 -11.68 -29.07
N THR A 55 17.05 -11.87 -27.76
CA THR A 55 17.59 -13.11 -27.21
C THR A 55 16.56 -14.24 -27.20
N THR A 56 17.05 -15.46 -27.23
CA THR A 56 16.23 -16.68 -27.02
C THR A 56 15.72 -16.86 -25.58
N VAL A 57 15.95 -15.89 -24.68
CA VAL A 57 15.35 -15.83 -23.34
C VAL A 57 14.15 -14.88 -23.35
N GLU A 58 14.29 -13.71 -23.97
CA GLU A 58 13.19 -12.76 -24.21
C GLU A 58 12.11 -13.37 -25.11
N LEU A 59 12.51 -14.04 -26.20
CA LEU A 59 11.58 -14.78 -27.09
C LEU A 59 10.78 -15.85 -26.33
N ASP A 60 11.41 -16.54 -25.38
CA ASP A 60 10.72 -17.55 -24.54
C ASP A 60 9.74 -16.89 -23.56
N ASN A 61 10.08 -15.71 -23.01
CA ASN A 61 9.20 -14.96 -22.13
C ASN A 61 7.99 -14.40 -22.89
N LEU A 62 8.21 -13.75 -24.03
CA LEU A 62 7.16 -13.23 -24.91
C LEU A 62 6.20 -14.34 -25.36
N ALA A 63 6.71 -15.52 -25.70
CA ALA A 63 5.89 -16.68 -26.04
C ALA A 63 5.03 -17.16 -24.85
N ALA A 64 5.56 -17.16 -23.62
CA ALA A 64 4.81 -17.49 -22.42
C ALA A 64 3.73 -16.45 -22.10
N GLU A 65 4.02 -15.17 -22.28
CA GLU A 65 3.10 -14.05 -22.03
C GLU A 65 1.95 -14.01 -23.04
N ILE A 66 2.25 -14.19 -24.33
CA ILE A 66 1.22 -14.34 -25.37
C ILE A 66 0.32 -15.55 -25.04
N CYS A 67 0.87 -16.69 -24.62
CA CYS A 67 0.06 -17.82 -24.16
C CYS A 67 -0.78 -17.46 -22.91
N ALA A 68 -0.26 -16.68 -21.97
CA ALA A 68 -1.02 -16.27 -20.79
C ALA A 68 -2.21 -15.37 -21.13
N THR A 69 -2.13 -14.51 -22.16
CA THR A 69 -3.30 -13.73 -22.63
C THR A 69 -4.41 -14.63 -23.22
N LEU A 70 -4.01 -15.74 -23.85
CA LEU A 70 -4.91 -16.72 -24.47
C LEU A 70 -5.62 -17.64 -23.46
N THR A 71 -5.32 -17.54 -22.16
CA THR A 71 -6.06 -18.20 -21.07
C THR A 71 -7.58 -17.95 -21.14
N THR A 72 -8.00 -16.78 -21.66
CA THR A 72 -9.43 -16.45 -21.83
C THR A 72 -10.13 -17.17 -22.98
N GLN A 73 -9.39 -17.91 -23.82
CA GLN A 73 -9.97 -18.76 -24.87
C GLN A 73 -10.09 -20.23 -24.43
N HIS A 74 -9.06 -20.78 -23.80
CA HIS A 74 -9.06 -22.14 -23.25
C HIS A 74 -8.07 -22.26 -22.08
N PRO A 75 -8.40 -22.96 -20.97
CA PRO A 75 -7.57 -22.95 -19.76
C PRO A 75 -6.16 -23.55 -19.96
N ASP A 76 -6.02 -24.50 -20.90
CA ASP A 76 -4.73 -25.11 -21.25
C ASP A 76 -3.67 -24.11 -21.71
N TYR A 77 -4.07 -22.93 -22.22
CA TYR A 77 -3.12 -21.87 -22.57
C TYR A 77 -2.34 -21.35 -21.34
N ALA A 78 -2.95 -21.35 -20.14
CA ALA A 78 -2.25 -21.02 -18.89
C ALA A 78 -1.25 -22.12 -18.46
N ILE A 79 -1.50 -23.37 -18.86
CA ILE A 79 -0.58 -24.50 -18.64
C ILE A 79 0.57 -24.42 -19.65
N LEU A 80 0.30 -24.14 -20.92
CA LEU A 80 1.32 -23.95 -21.95
C LEU A 80 2.23 -22.75 -21.63
N ALA A 81 1.67 -21.62 -21.20
CA ALA A 81 2.41 -20.46 -20.72
C ALA A 81 3.38 -20.83 -19.59
N ALA A 82 2.91 -21.58 -18.59
CA ALA A 82 3.74 -22.08 -17.51
C ALA A 82 4.87 -22.99 -18.02
N ARG A 83 4.55 -23.95 -18.91
CA ARG A 83 5.52 -24.89 -19.47
C ARG A 83 6.60 -24.20 -20.30
N ILE A 84 6.26 -23.13 -21.04
CA ILE A 84 7.25 -22.32 -21.77
C ILE A 84 8.17 -21.59 -20.78
N ALA A 85 7.60 -20.90 -19.77
CA ALA A 85 8.39 -20.17 -18.76
C ALA A 85 9.29 -21.10 -17.91
N ILE A 86 8.79 -22.28 -17.54
CA ILE A 86 9.57 -23.30 -16.81
C ILE A 86 10.63 -23.93 -17.72
N SER A 87 10.34 -24.17 -19.00
CA SER A 87 11.32 -24.60 -20.00
C SER A 87 12.43 -23.55 -20.21
N ASN A 88 12.11 -22.25 -20.05
CA ASN A 88 13.10 -21.18 -20.02
C ASN A 88 13.98 -21.29 -18.76
N LEU A 89 13.38 -21.31 -17.56
CA LEU A 89 14.10 -21.44 -16.28
C LEU A 89 14.99 -22.69 -16.24
N HIS A 90 14.54 -23.82 -16.80
CA HIS A 90 15.29 -25.08 -16.87
C HIS A 90 16.54 -25.02 -17.75
N LYS A 91 16.68 -23.99 -18.60
CA LYS A 91 17.91 -23.71 -19.38
C LYS A 91 18.82 -22.70 -18.68
N GLU A 92 18.25 -21.82 -17.86
CA GLU A 92 18.99 -20.79 -17.12
C GLU A 92 19.55 -21.25 -15.77
N THR A 93 19.16 -22.45 -15.30
CA THR A 93 19.51 -23.00 -13.99
C THR A 93 20.21 -24.36 -14.11
N LYS A 94 21.18 -24.64 -13.23
CA LYS A 94 21.80 -25.98 -13.11
C LYS A 94 20.72 -27.05 -12.84
N LYS A 95 20.99 -28.30 -13.22
CA LYS A 95 20.06 -29.42 -12.96
C LYS A 95 20.18 -29.96 -11.53
N ALA A 96 21.37 -30.35 -11.09
CA ALA A 96 21.57 -30.97 -9.78
C ALA A 96 21.31 -29.99 -8.62
N PHE A 97 20.63 -30.47 -7.57
CA PHE A 97 20.27 -29.69 -6.40
C PHE A 97 21.49 -29.37 -5.52
N SER A 98 22.39 -30.34 -5.33
CA SER A 98 23.67 -30.13 -4.63
C SER A 98 24.46 -28.93 -5.14
N ASP A 99 24.47 -28.74 -6.46
CA ASP A 99 25.35 -27.80 -7.14
C ASP A 99 24.79 -26.37 -7.05
N VAL A 100 23.45 -26.24 -7.05
CA VAL A 100 22.75 -24.98 -6.76
C VAL A 100 22.91 -24.59 -5.29
N ILE A 101 22.86 -25.56 -4.37
CA ILE A 101 23.10 -25.32 -2.94
C ILE A 101 24.56 -24.93 -2.68
N GLU A 102 25.51 -25.47 -3.43
CA GLU A 102 26.93 -25.07 -3.38
C GLU A 102 27.14 -23.64 -3.94
N ASP A 103 26.50 -23.28 -5.06
CA ASP A 103 26.50 -21.90 -5.56
C ASP A 103 25.93 -20.93 -4.51
N LEU A 104 24.80 -21.28 -3.89
CA LEU A 104 24.13 -20.48 -2.85
C LEU A 104 24.90 -20.43 -1.52
N ARG A 105 25.83 -21.36 -1.29
CA ARG A 105 26.78 -21.33 -0.16
C ARG A 105 28.03 -20.50 -0.49
N ASN A 106 28.46 -20.48 -1.75
CA ASN A 106 29.72 -19.86 -2.18
C ASN A 106 29.54 -18.48 -2.85
N VAL A 107 28.34 -17.89 -2.76
CA VAL A 107 28.06 -16.52 -3.22
C VAL A 107 29.09 -15.53 -2.70
N THR A 108 29.68 -14.76 -3.60
CA THR A 108 30.45 -13.55 -3.29
C THR A 108 29.66 -12.31 -3.70
N ASP A 109 29.76 -11.26 -2.89
CA ASP A 109 29.13 -9.97 -3.14
C ASP A 109 29.83 -9.25 -4.31
N LEU A 110 29.07 -8.83 -5.34
CA LEU A 110 29.63 -8.29 -6.58
C LEU A 110 30.60 -7.10 -6.37
N TYR A 111 30.29 -6.22 -5.42
CA TYR A 111 31.04 -4.99 -5.20
C TYR A 111 32.13 -5.17 -4.15
N THR A 112 31.80 -5.76 -2.99
CA THR A 112 32.75 -5.91 -1.89
C THR A 112 33.66 -7.14 -2.00
N LYS A 113 33.36 -8.06 -2.92
CA LYS A 113 34.02 -9.38 -3.13
C LYS A 113 34.04 -10.30 -1.90
N LYS A 114 33.38 -9.92 -0.81
CA LYS A 114 33.29 -10.73 0.41
C LYS A 114 32.33 -11.90 0.21
N ALA A 115 32.61 -13.02 0.86
CA ALA A 115 31.67 -14.14 0.92
C ALA A 115 30.36 -13.69 1.60
N LYS A 116 29.25 -13.95 0.93
CA LYS A 116 27.88 -13.59 1.33
C LYS A 116 26.97 -14.81 1.20
N PRO A 117 27.25 -15.92 1.92
CA PRO A 117 26.45 -17.13 1.85
C PRO A 117 24.96 -16.85 2.06
N ILE A 118 24.11 -17.61 1.37
CA ILE A 118 22.66 -17.59 1.56
C ILE A 118 22.25 -18.82 2.39
N ILE A 119 22.84 -19.98 2.10
CA ILE A 119 22.63 -21.25 2.81
C ILE A 119 23.55 -21.35 4.03
N SER A 120 23.03 -21.91 5.13
CA SER A 120 23.77 -22.19 6.36
C SER A 120 24.77 -23.34 6.20
N GLU A 121 25.88 -23.26 6.94
CA GLU A 121 26.92 -24.29 6.96
C GLU A 121 26.38 -25.68 7.36
N LYS A 122 25.45 -25.73 8.32
CA LYS A 122 24.79 -26.96 8.77
C LYS A 122 24.03 -27.63 7.62
N SER A 123 23.16 -26.88 6.94
CA SER A 123 22.36 -27.42 5.84
C SER A 123 23.20 -27.79 4.62
N TYR A 124 24.22 -26.98 4.28
CA TYR A 124 25.16 -27.28 3.19
C TYR A 124 25.83 -28.65 3.42
N ASN A 125 26.37 -28.89 4.61
CA ASN A 125 27.08 -30.14 4.90
C ASN A 125 26.16 -31.38 4.89
N ILE A 126 24.92 -31.27 5.39
CA ILE A 126 23.90 -32.34 5.28
C ILE A 126 23.58 -32.63 3.80
N ILE A 127 23.34 -31.59 2.99
CA ILE A 127 23.00 -31.73 1.57
C ILE A 127 24.17 -32.33 0.78
N LYS A 128 25.41 -31.90 1.04
CA LYS A 128 26.61 -32.42 0.38
C LYS A 128 26.89 -33.88 0.75
N LYS A 129 26.71 -34.25 2.03
CA LYS A 129 26.81 -35.62 2.56
C LYS A 129 25.85 -36.59 1.88
N HIS A 130 24.60 -36.19 1.68
CA HIS A 130 23.54 -37.04 1.12
C HIS A 130 23.23 -36.75 -0.37
N ALA A 131 24.09 -35.99 -1.05
CA ALA A 131 23.83 -35.41 -2.37
C ALA A 131 23.30 -36.40 -3.41
N SER A 132 23.84 -37.63 -3.47
CA SER A 132 23.39 -38.66 -4.42
C SER A 132 21.92 -39.06 -4.21
N LYS A 133 21.51 -39.31 -2.95
CA LYS A 133 20.12 -39.70 -2.60
C LYS A 133 19.16 -38.52 -2.78
N LEU A 134 19.58 -37.30 -2.45
CA LEU A 134 18.75 -36.10 -2.62
C LEU A 134 18.59 -35.68 -4.08
N ASN A 135 19.65 -35.70 -4.89
CA ASN A 135 19.59 -35.37 -6.32
C ASN A 135 18.74 -36.37 -7.13
N SER A 136 18.78 -37.66 -6.76
CA SER A 136 18.02 -38.72 -7.46
C SER A 136 16.55 -38.82 -7.04
N ALA A 137 16.19 -38.30 -5.86
CA ALA A 137 14.79 -38.23 -5.41
C ALA A 137 13.97 -37.13 -6.11
N ILE A 138 14.60 -36.17 -6.79
CA ILE A 138 13.90 -35.02 -7.39
C ILE A 138 13.33 -35.35 -8.77
N ILE A 139 12.03 -35.09 -8.94
CA ILE A 139 11.29 -35.27 -10.19
C ILE A 139 11.01 -33.90 -10.81
N TYR A 140 11.87 -33.47 -11.75
CA TYR A 140 11.78 -32.14 -12.39
C TYR A 140 10.53 -31.95 -13.26
N GLU A 141 9.92 -33.06 -13.68
CA GLU A 141 8.67 -33.11 -14.41
C GLU A 141 7.52 -32.52 -13.58
N ARG A 142 7.59 -32.58 -12.24
CA ARG A 142 6.61 -31.95 -11.33
C ARG A 142 6.62 -30.43 -11.39
N ASP A 143 7.66 -29.77 -11.94
CA ASP A 143 7.61 -28.32 -12.16
C ASP A 143 6.49 -27.96 -13.16
N PHE A 144 6.27 -28.77 -14.20
CA PHE A 144 5.27 -28.51 -15.25
C PHE A 144 3.80 -28.64 -14.79
N ASN A 145 3.56 -28.92 -13.49
CA ASN A 145 2.24 -28.95 -12.87
C ASN A 145 1.74 -27.56 -12.41
N TYR A 146 2.63 -26.56 -12.29
CA TYR A 146 2.24 -25.19 -11.93
C TYR A 146 1.54 -24.48 -13.09
N ASN A 147 0.59 -23.59 -12.78
CA ASN A 147 0.06 -22.63 -13.76
C ASN A 147 0.97 -21.38 -13.84
N TYR A 148 0.80 -20.56 -14.89
CA TYR A 148 1.66 -19.41 -15.16
C TYR A 148 1.75 -18.42 -13.99
N PHE A 149 0.62 -18.09 -13.37
CA PHE A 149 0.54 -17.11 -12.29
C PHE A 149 1.09 -17.64 -10.95
N GLY A 150 1.01 -18.94 -10.70
CA GLY A 150 1.67 -19.60 -9.58
C GLY A 150 3.19 -19.64 -9.76
N PHE A 151 3.65 -20.02 -10.96
CA PHE A 151 5.07 -20.00 -11.32
C PHE A 151 5.68 -18.59 -11.25
N LYS A 152 5.01 -17.57 -11.80
CA LYS A 152 5.50 -16.17 -11.72
C LYS A 152 5.54 -15.63 -10.28
N THR A 153 4.66 -16.09 -9.39
CA THR A 153 4.78 -15.78 -7.95
C THR A 153 6.02 -16.43 -7.33
N LEU A 154 6.32 -17.70 -7.65
CA LEU A 154 7.55 -18.37 -7.22
C LEU A 154 8.80 -17.63 -7.73
N GLU A 155 8.85 -17.36 -9.04
CA GLU A 155 9.95 -16.67 -9.73
C GLU A 155 10.19 -15.26 -9.18
N ARG A 156 9.13 -14.51 -8.85
CA ARG A 156 9.27 -13.16 -8.28
C ARG A 156 9.89 -13.18 -6.89
N SER A 157 9.38 -14.02 -5.99
CA SER A 157 9.57 -13.84 -4.54
C SER A 157 10.13 -15.03 -3.75
N TYR A 158 10.01 -16.28 -4.24
CA TYR A 158 10.31 -17.49 -3.46
C TYR A 158 11.59 -18.21 -3.88
N LEU A 159 11.87 -18.27 -5.18
CA LEU A 159 13.07 -18.94 -5.70
C LEU A 159 14.32 -18.10 -5.39
N MET A 160 15.34 -18.72 -4.81
CA MET A 160 16.59 -18.04 -4.47
C MET A 160 17.33 -17.51 -5.71
N LYS A 161 17.91 -16.31 -5.56
CA LYS A 161 18.55 -15.54 -6.63
C LYS A 161 19.98 -15.18 -6.24
N ILE A 162 20.90 -15.30 -7.19
CA ILE A 162 22.26 -14.79 -7.09
C ILE A 162 22.37 -13.62 -8.06
N ASN A 163 22.74 -12.43 -7.55
CA ASN A 163 22.93 -11.22 -8.36
C ASN A 163 21.72 -10.90 -9.27
N GLY A 164 20.50 -11.00 -8.72
CA GLY A 164 19.24 -10.79 -9.43
C GLY A 164 18.76 -11.99 -10.25
N LYS A 165 19.65 -12.83 -10.79
CA LYS A 165 19.29 -14.03 -11.57
C LYS A 165 18.79 -15.17 -10.67
N VAL A 166 17.68 -15.80 -11.04
CA VAL A 166 17.17 -17.01 -10.37
C VAL A 166 18.12 -18.18 -10.63
N VAL A 167 18.52 -18.88 -9.56
CA VAL A 167 19.35 -20.10 -9.66
C VAL A 167 18.61 -21.36 -9.20
N GLU A 168 17.55 -21.19 -8.41
CA GLU A 168 16.76 -22.25 -7.82
C GLU A 168 15.54 -22.61 -8.67
N ARG A 169 15.30 -23.92 -8.91
CA ARG A 169 14.06 -24.43 -9.52
C ARG A 169 12.99 -24.66 -8.43
N PRO A 170 11.68 -24.70 -8.74
CA PRO A 170 10.66 -25.02 -7.74
C PRO A 170 10.92 -26.34 -7.01
N GLN A 171 11.34 -27.41 -7.70
CA GLN A 171 11.76 -28.65 -7.02
C GLN A 171 12.95 -28.47 -6.06
N HIS A 172 13.92 -27.62 -6.39
CA HIS A 172 15.06 -27.34 -5.51
C HIS A 172 14.60 -26.62 -4.23
N MET A 173 13.69 -25.64 -4.37
CA MET A 173 13.07 -24.96 -3.23
C MET A 173 12.30 -25.93 -2.32
N LEU A 174 11.51 -26.84 -2.89
CA LEU A 174 10.76 -27.83 -2.10
C LEU A 174 11.67 -28.85 -1.41
N MET A 175 12.76 -29.30 -2.06
CA MET A 175 13.76 -30.17 -1.42
C MET A 175 14.51 -29.43 -0.31
N ARG A 176 14.89 -28.16 -0.52
CA ARG A 176 15.48 -27.29 0.50
C ARG A 176 14.55 -27.12 1.71
N VAL A 177 13.24 -26.92 1.49
CA VAL A 177 12.25 -26.85 2.57
C VAL A 177 12.17 -28.15 3.36
N ALA A 178 12.13 -29.31 2.67
CA ALA A 178 12.10 -30.60 3.34
C ALA A 178 13.38 -30.88 4.18
N VAL A 179 14.57 -30.54 3.65
CA VAL A 179 15.84 -30.64 4.38
C VAL A 179 15.90 -29.67 5.57
N GLY A 180 15.40 -28.43 5.42
CA GLY A 180 15.39 -27.45 6.51
C GLY A 180 14.51 -27.84 7.70
N ILE A 181 13.52 -28.70 7.49
CA ILE A 181 12.59 -29.21 8.52
C ILE A 181 13.09 -30.52 9.14
N HIS A 182 13.68 -31.41 8.35
CA HIS A 182 14.01 -32.78 8.77
C HIS A 182 15.51 -33.05 9.00
N GLU A 183 16.36 -32.18 8.48
CA GLU A 183 17.83 -32.23 8.63
C GLU A 183 18.44 -33.57 8.18
N GLU A 184 18.98 -34.38 9.08
CA GLU A 184 19.61 -35.68 8.78
C GLU A 184 18.60 -36.82 8.59
N ASP A 185 17.30 -36.59 8.84
CA ASP A 185 16.22 -37.58 8.64
C ASP A 185 15.80 -37.62 7.16
N ILE A 186 16.68 -38.17 6.32
CA ILE A 186 16.55 -38.14 4.85
C ILE A 186 15.32 -38.92 4.34
N GLU A 187 14.76 -39.83 5.13
CA GLU A 187 13.53 -40.53 4.75
C GLU A 187 12.31 -39.62 4.90
N LYS A 188 12.23 -38.85 5.99
CA LYS A 188 11.21 -37.79 6.12
C LYS A 188 11.45 -36.58 5.23
N VAL A 189 12.71 -36.28 4.85
CA VAL A 189 12.99 -35.33 3.75
C VAL A 189 12.27 -35.76 2.47
N ILE A 190 12.41 -37.03 2.06
CA ILE A 190 11.84 -37.52 0.79
C ILE A 190 10.30 -37.64 0.88
N GLU A 191 9.75 -38.06 2.01
CA GLU A 191 8.30 -38.08 2.28
C GLU A 191 7.68 -36.68 2.13
N THR A 192 8.24 -35.68 2.84
CA THR A 192 7.76 -34.29 2.76
C THR A 192 8.00 -33.68 1.38
N TYR A 193 9.15 -33.92 0.74
CA TYR A 193 9.40 -33.43 -0.62
C TYR A 193 8.37 -33.96 -1.61
N ASN A 194 8.02 -35.25 -1.56
CA ASN A 194 6.99 -35.83 -2.43
C ASN A 194 5.64 -35.14 -2.23
N TYR A 195 5.12 -35.08 -1.00
CA TYR A 195 3.79 -34.51 -0.75
C TYR A 195 3.71 -32.98 -0.97
N LEU A 196 4.81 -32.24 -0.80
CA LEU A 196 4.92 -30.85 -1.21
C LEU A 196 4.91 -30.70 -2.75
N SER A 197 5.68 -31.51 -3.48
CA SER A 197 5.82 -31.39 -4.95
C SER A 197 4.64 -32.00 -5.72
N GLU A 198 3.88 -32.89 -5.09
CA GLU A 198 2.57 -33.37 -5.57
C GLU A 198 1.41 -32.44 -5.17
N ARG A 199 1.69 -31.42 -4.35
CA ARG A 199 0.78 -30.33 -3.93
C ARG A 199 -0.33 -30.71 -2.93
N TYR A 200 -0.20 -31.82 -2.20
CA TYR A 200 -1.18 -32.19 -1.16
C TYR A 200 -1.27 -31.15 -0.02
N PHE A 201 -0.16 -30.48 0.29
CA PHE A 201 -0.11 -29.35 1.22
C PHE A 201 1.03 -28.40 0.84
N THR A 202 1.10 -27.26 1.51
CA THR A 202 2.28 -26.39 1.48
C THR A 202 2.48 -25.67 2.81
N HIS A 203 3.74 -25.43 3.19
CA HIS A 203 4.09 -24.63 4.36
C HIS A 203 3.90 -23.14 4.08
N ALA A 204 3.75 -22.33 5.13
CA ALA A 204 3.62 -20.90 5.00
C ALA A 204 4.89 -20.23 4.42
N SER A 205 4.73 -19.04 3.84
CA SER A 205 5.78 -18.39 3.04
C SER A 205 7.13 -18.20 3.75
N PRO A 206 7.22 -17.82 5.05
CA PRO A 206 8.51 -17.72 5.74
C PRO A 206 9.27 -19.05 5.77
N THR A 207 8.56 -20.17 5.92
CA THR A 207 9.16 -21.51 5.82
C THR A 207 9.77 -21.75 4.43
N LEU A 208 9.05 -21.38 3.37
CA LEU A 208 9.53 -21.51 1.98
C LEU A 208 10.72 -20.59 1.67
N PHE A 209 10.70 -19.36 2.20
CA PHE A 209 11.77 -18.37 2.04
C PHE A 209 13.06 -18.76 2.78
N ALA A 210 12.96 -19.13 4.06
CA ALA A 210 14.09 -19.16 4.98
C ALA A 210 14.67 -20.55 5.27
N ALA A 211 14.01 -21.64 4.87
CA ALA A 211 14.54 -22.99 5.06
C ALA A 211 15.95 -23.15 4.47
N CYS A 212 16.82 -23.80 5.24
CA CYS A 212 18.27 -23.94 5.07
C CYS A 212 19.11 -22.65 5.06
N SER A 213 18.53 -21.45 5.14
CA SER A 213 19.28 -20.19 5.10
C SER A 213 20.10 -19.95 6.38
N ILE A 214 20.99 -18.95 6.38
CA ILE A 214 21.81 -18.57 7.56
C ILE A 214 20.97 -18.25 8.81
N LYS A 215 19.74 -17.74 8.63
CA LYS A 215 18.79 -17.49 9.72
C LYS A 215 17.45 -18.12 9.37
N GLN A 216 17.26 -19.33 9.84
CA GLN A 216 16.11 -20.19 9.51
C GLN A 216 14.85 -19.77 10.30
N GLN A 217 14.32 -18.58 10.01
CA GLN A 217 13.09 -18.06 10.61
C GLN A 217 11.89 -18.58 9.80
N LEU A 218 11.15 -19.54 10.35
CA LEU A 218 10.10 -20.31 9.66
C LEU A 218 8.68 -19.93 10.12
N CYS A 219 8.55 -19.31 11.29
CA CYS A 219 7.26 -18.94 11.91
C CYS A 219 6.64 -17.72 11.23
N SER A 220 5.31 -17.62 11.15
CA SER A 220 4.65 -16.59 10.32
C SER A 220 4.03 -15.42 11.08
N CYS A 221 3.61 -15.63 12.32
CA CYS A 221 2.94 -14.62 13.13
C CYS A 221 3.41 -14.67 14.59
N PHE A 222 3.39 -13.52 15.24
CA PHE A 222 3.75 -13.34 16.64
C PHE A 222 2.65 -12.55 17.36
N LEU A 223 2.30 -12.95 18.58
CA LEU A 223 1.34 -12.23 19.43
C LEU A 223 2.10 -11.64 20.63
N LEU A 224 1.97 -10.33 20.82
CA LEU A 224 2.58 -9.59 21.90
C LEU A 224 1.49 -8.96 22.78
N THR A 225 1.74 -9.00 24.09
CA THR A 225 1.07 -8.12 25.05
C THR A 225 2.02 -6.94 25.31
N MET A 226 1.50 -5.71 25.32
CA MET A 226 2.30 -4.55 25.73
C MET A 226 2.96 -4.80 27.09
N SER A 227 4.27 -4.58 27.17
CA SER A 227 5.07 -5.07 28.31
C SER A 227 4.63 -4.45 29.64
N GLU A 228 4.45 -3.13 29.67
CA GLU A 228 4.00 -2.35 30.82
C GLU A 228 3.33 -1.04 30.35
N ASP A 229 2.56 -0.39 31.23
CA ASP A 229 2.09 1.00 31.08
C ASP A 229 3.18 2.01 31.54
N SER A 230 4.37 1.87 30.95
CA SER A 230 5.56 2.68 31.18
C SER A 230 6.23 3.05 29.85
N ILE A 231 7.02 4.12 29.79
CA ILE A 231 7.73 4.51 28.55
C ILE A 231 8.73 3.41 28.18
N GLU A 232 9.38 2.84 29.18
CA GLU A 232 10.30 1.71 29.10
C GLU A 232 9.61 0.48 28.49
N GLY A 233 8.44 0.09 29.01
CA GLY A 233 7.65 -1.03 28.49
C GLY A 233 7.12 -0.79 27.07
N ILE A 234 6.70 0.45 26.75
CA ILE A 234 6.24 0.84 25.42
C ILE A 234 7.38 0.78 24.38
N TYR A 235 8.57 1.27 24.72
CA TYR A 235 9.72 1.28 23.81
C TYR A 235 10.41 -0.09 23.70
N GLU A 236 10.44 -0.89 24.76
CA GLU A 236 10.92 -2.28 24.67
C GLU A 236 9.96 -3.12 23.81
N THR A 237 8.64 -2.93 23.94
CA THR A 237 7.65 -3.59 23.06
C THR A 237 7.81 -3.14 21.60
N LEU A 238 8.10 -1.85 21.35
CA LEU A 238 8.39 -1.33 20.00
C LEU A 238 9.65 -1.99 19.41
N LYS A 239 10.72 -2.11 20.21
CA LYS A 239 11.96 -2.82 19.86
C LYS A 239 11.71 -4.30 19.55
N LYS A 240 10.88 -4.99 20.33
CA LYS A 240 10.45 -6.37 20.07
C LYS A 240 9.70 -6.48 18.73
N CYS A 241 8.74 -5.59 18.46
CA CYS A 241 8.03 -5.56 17.18
C CYS A 241 8.95 -5.28 15.98
N ALA A 242 9.91 -4.36 16.11
CA ALA A 242 10.88 -4.04 15.05
C ALA A 242 11.80 -5.23 14.72
N LEU A 243 12.27 -5.96 15.75
CA LEU A 243 13.09 -7.16 15.57
C LEU A 243 12.33 -8.33 14.95
N ILE A 244 11.01 -8.43 15.19
CA ILE A 244 10.12 -9.39 14.52
C ILE A 244 9.87 -8.99 13.05
N SER A 245 9.50 -7.73 12.79
CA SER A 245 9.22 -7.25 11.43
C SER A 245 10.43 -7.43 10.51
N LYS A 246 11.64 -7.17 11.02
CA LYS A 246 12.92 -7.35 10.30
C LYS A 246 13.06 -8.73 9.65
N TRP A 247 12.48 -9.78 10.24
CA TRP A 247 12.54 -11.15 9.75
C TRP A 247 11.19 -11.65 9.18
N ALA A 248 10.36 -10.72 8.69
CA ALA A 248 9.09 -11.00 8.00
C ALA A 248 7.97 -11.64 8.82
N GLY A 249 8.03 -11.53 10.16
CA GLY A 249 6.94 -11.89 11.06
C GLY A 249 5.83 -10.83 11.11
N GLY A 250 4.57 -11.22 10.91
CA GLY A 250 3.42 -10.37 11.18
C GLY A 250 3.11 -10.31 12.69
N VAL A 251 2.64 -9.15 13.18
CA VAL A 251 2.39 -8.93 14.62
C VAL A 251 0.89 -8.76 14.91
N GLY A 252 0.42 -9.40 15.98
CA GLY A 252 -0.73 -8.92 16.76
C GLY A 252 -0.25 -8.33 18.09
N LEU A 253 -0.75 -7.15 18.47
CA LEU A 253 -0.34 -6.43 19.69
C LEU A 253 -1.54 -6.01 20.54
N SER A 254 -1.67 -6.58 21.75
CA SER A 254 -2.63 -6.15 22.77
C SER A 254 -2.13 -4.87 23.46
N VAL A 255 -2.88 -3.77 23.36
CA VAL A 255 -2.54 -2.47 24.01
C VAL A 255 -3.46 -2.10 25.18
N HIS A 256 -4.35 -3.00 25.61
CA HIS A 256 -5.41 -2.78 26.62
C HIS A 256 -4.97 -2.14 27.94
N CYS A 257 -3.70 -2.32 28.34
CA CYS A 257 -3.16 -1.84 29.62
C CYS A 257 -2.63 -0.40 29.57
N VAL A 258 -2.42 0.19 28.39
CA VAL A 258 -1.87 1.55 28.26
C VAL A 258 -2.91 2.59 28.68
N ARG A 259 -2.54 3.51 29.56
CA ARG A 259 -3.46 4.52 30.10
C ARG A 259 -4.07 5.42 29.02
N ALA A 260 -5.35 5.70 29.18
CA ALA A 260 -6.10 6.59 28.30
C ALA A 260 -5.70 8.06 28.45
N LYS A 261 -6.15 8.89 27.52
CA LYS A 261 -5.92 10.34 27.51
C LYS A 261 -6.51 11.00 28.77
N GLY A 262 -5.81 12.02 29.28
CA GLY A 262 -6.24 12.77 30.48
C GLY A 262 -5.99 12.06 31.81
N THR A 263 -5.32 10.89 31.81
CA THR A 263 -4.90 10.22 33.05
C THR A 263 -3.62 10.85 33.60
N PRO A 264 -3.56 11.26 34.89
CA PRO A 264 -2.36 11.85 35.47
C PRO A 264 -1.11 10.96 35.38
N ILE A 265 0.06 11.57 35.21
CA ILE A 265 1.37 10.92 35.23
C ILE A 265 2.10 11.32 36.52
N ALA A 266 2.34 10.34 37.39
CA ALA A 266 3.13 10.51 38.60
C ALA A 266 4.55 11.04 38.30
N GLY A 267 5.06 11.92 39.16
CA GLY A 267 6.38 12.54 39.02
C GLY A 267 6.41 13.81 38.17
N ASN A 268 5.76 13.83 37.00
CA ASN A 268 5.87 14.94 36.04
C ASN A 268 4.71 15.96 36.08
N CYS A 269 3.70 15.77 36.93
CA CYS A 269 2.55 16.68 37.10
C CYS A 269 1.76 16.98 35.81
N GLY A 270 1.86 16.13 34.79
CA GLY A 270 1.17 16.25 33.51
C GLY A 270 0.17 15.13 33.27
N GLU A 271 -0.66 15.28 32.24
CA GLU A 271 -1.64 14.28 31.79
C GLU A 271 -1.07 13.42 30.66
N ALA A 272 -1.57 12.19 30.56
CA ALA A 272 -1.27 11.28 29.47
C ALA A 272 -1.97 11.70 28.17
N SER A 273 -1.26 11.57 27.05
CA SER A 273 -1.77 11.88 25.70
C SER A 273 -2.61 10.74 25.07
N GLY A 274 -2.77 9.63 25.78
CA GLY A 274 -3.51 8.44 25.32
C GLY A 274 -2.78 7.58 24.27
N LEU A 275 -3.51 6.63 23.69
CA LEU A 275 -3.00 5.66 22.71
C LEU A 275 -2.54 6.30 21.39
N ILE A 276 -3.18 7.40 20.96
CA ILE A 276 -3.04 7.93 19.59
C ILE A 276 -1.59 8.32 19.23
N PRO A 277 -0.84 9.08 20.06
CA PRO A 277 0.55 9.40 19.74
C PRO A 277 1.47 8.18 19.82
N MET A 278 1.21 7.23 20.74
CA MET A 278 1.98 5.99 20.85
C MET A 278 1.84 5.14 19.58
N LEU A 279 0.61 4.88 19.14
CA LEU A 279 0.35 4.07 17.95
C LEU A 279 0.92 4.71 16.68
N LYS A 280 1.09 6.03 16.66
CA LYS A 280 1.78 6.73 15.57
C LYS A 280 3.27 6.38 15.47
N VAL A 281 3.97 6.19 16.60
CA VAL A 281 5.35 5.69 16.61
C VAL A 281 5.43 4.25 16.08
N TYR A 282 4.45 3.41 16.41
CA TYR A 282 4.35 2.05 15.85
C TYR A 282 4.05 2.05 14.34
N ASN A 283 3.21 2.97 13.85
CA ASN A 283 2.95 3.18 12.43
C ASN A 283 4.24 3.51 11.65
N ASP A 284 4.98 4.52 12.12
CA ASP A 284 6.17 4.97 11.40
C ASP A 284 7.31 3.94 11.47
N MET A 285 7.37 3.14 12.55
CA MET A 285 8.25 1.98 12.64
C MET A 285 7.85 0.85 11.67
N ALA A 286 6.54 0.58 11.49
CA ALA A 286 6.06 -0.41 10.51
C ALA A 286 6.49 -0.06 9.08
N ARG A 287 6.48 1.24 8.72
CA ARG A 287 6.97 1.77 7.44
C ARG A 287 8.49 1.65 7.30
N TYR A 288 9.22 1.94 8.38
CA TYR A 288 10.69 1.94 8.37
C TYR A 288 11.29 0.53 8.25
N VAL A 289 10.62 -0.50 8.78
CA VAL A 289 11.10 -1.90 8.75
C VAL A 289 10.40 -2.68 7.62
N ASP A 290 10.65 -2.27 6.37
CA ASP A 290 10.04 -2.74 5.10
C ASP A 290 10.40 -4.17 4.66
N GLN A 291 11.11 -4.91 5.53
CA GLN A 291 11.55 -6.30 5.31
C GLN A 291 12.53 -6.48 4.13
N GLY A 292 13.24 -5.41 3.74
CA GLY A 292 14.39 -5.47 2.85
C GLY A 292 14.01 -5.32 1.38
N GLY A 293 13.45 -4.18 1.01
CA GLY A 293 13.06 -3.84 -0.36
C GLY A 293 11.64 -4.29 -0.68
N ASN A 294 10.68 -3.93 0.18
CA ASN A 294 9.24 -4.13 0.03
C ASN A 294 8.78 -5.55 -0.38
N LYS A 295 9.55 -6.60 -0.05
CA LYS A 295 9.12 -8.00 -0.27
C LYS A 295 7.80 -8.32 0.42
N ARG A 296 7.59 -7.71 1.60
CA ARG A 296 6.38 -7.66 2.42
C ARG A 296 6.52 -6.42 3.31
N PRO A 297 5.57 -5.46 3.33
CA PRO A 297 5.63 -4.35 4.28
C PRO A 297 5.50 -4.82 5.75
N GLY A 298 6.01 -4.04 6.70
CA GLY A 298 5.77 -4.24 8.12
C GLY A 298 4.28 -4.08 8.43
N ALA A 299 3.65 -5.10 9.03
CA ALA A 299 2.20 -5.15 9.22
C ALA A 299 1.85 -5.63 10.63
N PHE A 300 1.26 -4.73 11.44
CA PHE A 300 0.86 -5.00 12.82
C PHE A 300 -0.64 -4.77 13.00
N ALA A 301 -1.35 -5.72 13.60
CA ALA A 301 -2.72 -5.54 14.07
C ALA A 301 -2.72 -5.14 15.55
N ILE A 302 -3.34 -4.01 15.86
CA ILE A 302 -3.49 -3.48 17.20
C ILE A 302 -4.85 -3.93 17.76
N TYR A 303 -4.83 -4.55 18.93
CA TYR A 303 -6.00 -5.06 19.64
C TYR A 303 -6.34 -4.16 20.82
N ILE A 304 -7.61 -3.74 20.91
CA ILE A 304 -8.17 -2.97 22.02
C ILE A 304 -9.50 -3.60 22.48
N GLU A 305 -9.82 -3.52 23.77
CA GLU A 305 -11.17 -3.85 24.28
C GLU A 305 -12.10 -2.62 24.24
N PRO A 306 -13.40 -2.78 23.94
CA PRO A 306 -14.30 -1.65 23.67
C PRO A 306 -14.66 -0.79 24.90
N TRP A 307 -14.21 -1.15 26.12
CA TRP A 307 -14.34 -0.30 27.31
C TRP A 307 -13.23 0.74 27.44
N HIS A 308 -12.14 0.66 26.66
CA HIS A 308 -11.02 1.60 26.79
C HIS A 308 -11.44 3.03 26.40
N ALA A 309 -11.08 4.03 27.21
CA ALA A 309 -11.63 5.38 27.01
C ALA A 309 -11.22 6.08 25.70
N ASP A 310 -10.09 5.72 25.07
CA ASP A 310 -9.66 6.26 23.77
C ASP A 310 -10.29 5.51 22.57
N ILE A 311 -11.32 4.68 22.78
CA ILE A 311 -11.88 3.78 21.75
C ILE A 311 -12.44 4.52 20.51
N PHE A 312 -13.03 5.69 20.67
CA PHE A 312 -13.58 6.44 19.52
C PHE A 312 -12.47 6.97 18.62
N GLU A 313 -11.43 7.55 19.21
CA GLU A 313 -10.26 8.03 18.49
C GLU A 313 -9.48 6.87 17.83
N PHE A 314 -9.44 5.69 18.47
CA PHE A 314 -8.87 4.47 17.91
C PHE A 314 -9.61 4.01 16.64
N LEU A 315 -10.94 4.02 16.63
CA LEU A 315 -11.77 3.65 15.46
C LEU A 315 -11.55 4.59 14.26
N ASP A 316 -11.05 5.78 14.50
CA ASP A 316 -10.83 6.81 13.49
C ASP A 316 -9.41 6.74 12.85
N LEU A 317 -8.46 6.00 13.45
CA LEU A 317 -7.04 5.99 13.08
C LEU A 317 -6.73 5.61 11.63
N LYS A 318 -7.50 4.69 11.04
CA LYS A 318 -7.28 4.20 9.65
C LYS A 318 -8.00 5.01 8.58
N LYS A 319 -8.87 5.96 8.97
CA LYS A 319 -9.70 6.71 8.02
C LYS A 319 -8.87 7.56 7.07
N ASN A 320 -9.29 7.63 5.82
CA ASN A 320 -8.61 8.43 4.80
C ASN A 320 -8.75 9.93 5.08
N THR A 321 -9.93 10.38 5.48
CA THR A 321 -10.24 11.79 5.81
C THR A 321 -9.85 12.18 7.25
N GLY A 322 -9.82 13.49 7.51
CA GLY A 322 -9.50 14.07 8.81
C GLY A 322 -8.01 14.40 9.01
N LYS A 323 -7.70 15.03 10.15
CA LYS A 323 -6.35 15.52 10.47
C LYS A 323 -5.33 14.37 10.46
N GLY A 324 -4.38 14.41 9.52
CA GLY A 324 -3.32 13.40 9.39
C GLY A 324 -2.43 13.24 10.64
N GLU A 325 -2.49 14.19 11.57
CA GLU A 325 -1.83 14.04 12.86
C GLU A 325 -2.43 12.96 13.76
N LEU A 326 -3.72 12.65 13.59
CA LEU A 326 -4.53 11.70 14.36
C LEU A 326 -4.85 10.43 13.53
N ARG A 327 -3.89 10.02 12.68
CA ARG A 327 -4.03 8.88 11.77
C ARG A 327 -2.76 8.01 11.78
N ALA A 328 -2.95 6.71 11.60
CA ALA A 328 -1.90 5.69 11.62
C ALA A 328 -2.28 4.55 10.63
N ARG A 329 -2.46 4.92 9.36
CA ARG A 329 -3.16 4.11 8.34
C ARG A 329 -2.45 2.81 7.95
N GLU A 330 -1.17 2.67 8.25
CA GLU A 330 -0.36 1.48 7.93
C GLU A 330 -0.64 0.34 8.92
N LEU A 331 -1.07 0.67 10.14
CA LEU A 331 -1.50 -0.30 11.14
C LEU A 331 -2.88 -0.86 10.81
N PHE A 332 -3.15 -2.07 11.30
CA PHE A 332 -4.46 -2.70 11.28
C PHE A 332 -5.08 -2.65 12.68
N TYR A 333 -6.40 -2.68 12.75
CA TYR A 333 -7.15 -2.47 14.00
C TYR A 333 -8.13 -3.60 14.23
N ALA A 334 -8.23 -4.02 15.48
CA ALA A 334 -9.07 -5.15 15.90
C ALA A 334 -9.68 -4.87 17.27
N LEU A 335 -10.95 -5.27 17.43
CA LEU A 335 -11.65 -5.23 18.69
C LEU A 335 -11.62 -6.61 19.36
N TRP A 336 -11.29 -6.62 20.65
CA TRP A 336 -11.31 -7.78 21.53
C TRP A 336 -12.54 -7.64 22.44
N ILE A 337 -13.67 -8.19 22.01
CA ILE A 337 -15.00 -7.82 22.50
C ILE A 337 -15.49 -8.80 23.59
N PRO A 338 -15.77 -8.35 24.82
CA PRO A 338 -16.44 -9.17 25.83
C PRO A 338 -17.93 -9.36 25.48
N ASP A 339 -18.51 -10.48 25.89
CA ASP A 339 -19.93 -10.81 25.70
C ASP A 339 -20.83 -9.73 26.32
N LEU A 340 -20.39 -9.06 27.40
CA LEU A 340 -21.13 -7.98 28.05
C LEU A 340 -21.38 -6.78 27.12
N PHE A 341 -20.42 -6.39 26.28
CA PHE A 341 -20.64 -5.29 25.34
C PHE A 341 -21.75 -5.65 24.34
N MET A 342 -21.72 -6.88 23.81
CA MET A 342 -22.75 -7.37 22.89
C MET A 342 -24.13 -7.47 23.56
N LYS A 343 -24.21 -7.85 24.85
CA LYS A 343 -25.46 -7.76 25.66
C LYS A 343 -25.95 -6.31 25.74
N ARG A 344 -25.13 -5.38 26.25
CA ARG A 344 -25.49 -3.94 26.42
C ARG A 344 -25.95 -3.27 25.11
N VAL A 345 -25.32 -3.58 23.97
CA VAL A 345 -25.74 -3.08 22.64
C VAL A 345 -27.11 -3.62 22.23
N LEU A 346 -27.41 -4.88 22.53
CA LEU A 346 -28.72 -5.49 22.27
C LEU A 346 -29.80 -4.82 23.13
N ASP A 347 -29.53 -4.71 24.42
CA ASP A 347 -30.48 -4.32 25.47
C ASP A 347 -30.69 -2.79 25.59
N ASP A 348 -30.01 -1.99 24.76
CA ASP A 348 -30.06 -0.50 24.71
C ASP A 348 -29.46 0.21 25.95
N ASP A 349 -28.50 -0.45 26.59
CA ASP A 349 -28.03 -0.09 27.93
C ASP A 349 -26.73 0.73 27.91
N VAL A 350 -26.41 1.35 29.05
CA VAL A 350 -25.22 2.17 29.28
C VAL A 350 -23.95 1.33 29.19
N TRP A 351 -22.93 1.89 28.54
CA TRP A 351 -21.56 1.39 28.52
C TRP A 351 -20.62 2.42 29.15
N SER A 352 -19.84 1.98 30.14
CA SER A 352 -18.84 2.81 30.82
C SER A 352 -17.47 2.67 30.15
N LEU A 353 -16.90 3.80 29.76
CA LEU A 353 -15.54 3.90 29.26
C LEU A 353 -14.56 4.17 30.41
N MET A 354 -13.54 3.33 30.50
CA MET A 354 -12.61 3.24 31.64
C MET A 354 -11.16 3.41 31.20
N CYS A 355 -10.29 3.85 32.12
CA CYS A 355 -8.85 3.85 31.92
C CYS A 355 -8.25 2.63 32.64
N PRO A 356 -7.38 1.82 32.01
CA PRO A 356 -6.78 0.64 32.65
C PRO A 356 -5.90 0.95 33.86
N HIS A 357 -5.45 2.20 34.01
CA HIS A 357 -4.73 2.67 35.21
C HIS A 357 -5.64 2.84 36.43
N GLU A 358 -6.91 3.19 36.19
CA GLU A 358 -7.93 3.41 37.22
C GLU A 358 -8.79 2.15 37.44
N CYS A 359 -8.88 1.30 36.42
CA CYS A 359 -9.66 0.06 36.40
C CYS A 359 -8.77 -1.13 35.96
N PRO A 360 -7.73 -1.48 36.75
CA PRO A 360 -6.78 -2.53 36.40
C PRO A 360 -7.42 -3.93 36.36
N GLY A 361 -6.76 -4.86 35.66
CA GLY A 361 -7.17 -6.28 35.64
C GLY A 361 -8.33 -6.63 34.69
N LEU A 362 -9.08 -5.66 34.14
CA LEU A 362 -10.13 -5.94 33.14
C LEU A 362 -9.63 -6.70 31.91
N ALA A 363 -8.37 -6.47 31.50
CA ALA A 363 -7.69 -7.19 30.42
C ALA A 363 -7.15 -8.58 30.83
N ASP A 364 -7.26 -8.96 32.10
CA ASP A 364 -6.72 -10.18 32.70
C ASP A 364 -7.82 -11.17 33.13
N VAL A 365 -9.09 -10.76 33.13
CA VAL A 365 -10.27 -11.60 33.34
C VAL A 365 -11.19 -11.66 32.12
N TRP A 366 -12.05 -12.66 32.03
CA TRP A 366 -13.02 -12.87 30.94
C TRP A 366 -14.32 -13.50 31.47
N GLY A 367 -15.39 -13.50 30.67
CA GLY A 367 -16.68 -14.08 31.05
C GLY A 367 -17.30 -13.41 32.28
N GLU A 368 -17.84 -14.21 33.21
CA GLU A 368 -18.52 -13.65 34.39
C GLU A 368 -17.55 -12.96 35.37
N GLU A 369 -16.28 -13.37 35.45
CA GLU A 369 -15.26 -12.65 36.24
C GLU A 369 -14.98 -11.25 35.68
N PHE A 370 -15.07 -11.09 34.35
CA PHE A 370 -15.04 -9.76 33.72
C PHE A 370 -16.30 -8.96 34.03
N ASN A 371 -17.48 -9.58 33.98
CA ASN A 371 -18.76 -8.92 34.26
C ASN A 371 -18.79 -8.37 35.70
N ASP A 372 -18.40 -9.19 36.68
CA ASP A 372 -18.36 -8.84 38.10
C ASP A 372 -17.30 -7.78 38.45
N LEU A 373 -16.18 -7.74 37.72
CA LEU A 373 -15.15 -6.71 37.90
C LEU A 373 -15.56 -5.38 37.24
N TYR A 374 -16.12 -5.44 36.05
CA TYR A 374 -16.56 -4.29 35.29
C TYR A 374 -17.72 -3.55 35.97
N THR A 375 -18.80 -4.26 36.31
CA THR A 375 -19.97 -3.68 36.99
C THR A 375 -19.60 -3.07 38.34
N ARG A 376 -18.71 -3.71 39.11
CA ARG A 376 -18.15 -3.15 40.36
C ARG A 376 -17.43 -1.81 40.16
N TYR A 377 -16.72 -1.62 39.04
CA TYR A 377 -16.12 -0.32 38.72
C TYR A 377 -17.17 0.71 38.28
N GLU A 378 -18.26 0.30 37.63
CA GLU A 378 -19.41 1.19 37.35
C GLU A 378 -20.09 1.64 38.65
N GLU A 379 -20.36 0.72 39.58
CA GLU A 379 -20.93 1.00 40.91
C GLU A 379 -20.05 1.94 41.74
N GLN A 380 -18.72 1.73 41.71
CA GLN A 380 -17.73 2.59 42.37
C GLN A 380 -17.52 3.94 41.67
N LYS A 381 -18.15 4.15 40.50
CA LYS A 381 -17.98 5.32 39.63
C LYS A 381 -16.56 5.54 39.13
N TYR A 382 -15.82 4.45 38.96
CA TYR A 382 -14.50 4.45 38.31
C TYR A 382 -14.71 4.30 36.80
N TYR A 383 -15.04 5.41 36.15
CA TYR A 383 -15.13 5.53 34.69
C TYR A 383 -14.80 6.97 34.26
N LYS A 384 -14.29 7.12 33.03
CA LYS A 384 -14.00 8.42 32.40
C LYS A 384 -15.24 9.05 31.77
N ARG A 385 -16.13 8.23 31.18
CA ARG A 385 -17.34 8.65 30.48
C ARG A 385 -18.32 7.49 30.39
N GLN A 386 -19.62 7.77 30.51
CA GLN A 386 -20.69 6.82 30.14
C GLN A 386 -21.33 7.26 28.82
N ILE A 387 -21.76 6.26 28.03
CA ILE A 387 -22.41 6.42 26.70
C ILE A 387 -23.53 5.38 26.57
N ASN A 388 -24.42 5.51 25.57
CA ASN A 388 -25.24 4.37 25.17
C ASN A 388 -24.34 3.38 24.38
N ALA A 389 -24.44 2.07 24.64
CA ALA A 389 -23.62 1.07 23.95
C ALA A 389 -23.78 1.10 22.42
N ARG A 390 -24.97 1.46 21.92
CA ARG A 390 -25.30 1.58 20.49
C ARG A 390 -24.63 2.77 19.80
N ASP A 391 -24.21 3.81 20.53
CA ASP A 391 -23.42 4.92 19.98
C ASP A 391 -22.05 4.40 19.51
N LEU A 392 -21.38 3.65 20.40
CA LEU A 392 -20.10 3.01 20.10
C LEU A 392 -20.27 1.93 19.01
N TRP A 393 -21.33 1.12 19.08
CA TRP A 393 -21.67 0.18 18.00
C TRP A 393 -21.77 0.87 16.64
N THR A 394 -22.49 1.99 16.57
CA THR A 394 -22.65 2.79 15.35
C THR A 394 -21.31 3.36 14.86
N ALA A 395 -20.41 3.78 15.76
CA ALA A 395 -19.06 4.22 15.40
C ALA A 395 -18.20 3.07 14.83
N ILE A 396 -18.29 1.87 15.41
CA ILE A 396 -17.61 0.66 14.93
C ILE A 396 -18.06 0.34 13.50
N LEU A 397 -19.37 0.31 13.26
CA LEU A 397 -19.93 0.00 11.93
C LEU A 397 -19.58 1.06 10.88
N LYS A 398 -19.57 2.35 11.23
CA LYS A 398 -19.11 3.42 10.34
C LYS A 398 -17.65 3.21 9.92
N SER A 399 -16.75 2.95 10.87
CA SER A 399 -15.34 2.67 10.55
C SER A 399 -15.18 1.43 9.65
N GLN A 400 -15.99 0.39 9.86
CA GLN A 400 -15.98 -0.82 9.01
C GLN A 400 -16.45 -0.55 7.58
N VAL A 401 -17.49 0.27 7.39
CA VAL A 401 -17.94 0.68 6.04
C VAL A 401 -16.89 1.55 5.35
N GLU A 402 -16.24 2.46 6.08
CA GLU A 402 -15.22 3.37 5.54
C GLU A 402 -13.87 2.70 5.23
N THR A 403 -13.45 1.70 6.03
CA THR A 403 -12.06 1.18 6.02
C THR A 403 -11.93 -0.34 5.87
N GLY A 404 -13.03 -1.09 5.94
CA GLY A 404 -13.04 -2.54 6.04
C GLY A 404 -12.65 -3.09 7.42
N THR A 405 -12.38 -2.21 8.41
CA THR A 405 -11.84 -2.52 9.75
C THR A 405 -12.52 -1.61 10.82
N PRO A 406 -12.46 -1.88 12.13
CA PRO A 406 -11.69 -2.92 12.81
C PRO A 406 -12.22 -4.33 12.58
N TYR A 407 -11.33 -5.31 12.76
CA TYR A 407 -11.67 -6.73 12.87
C TYR A 407 -12.52 -6.98 14.13
N MET A 408 -13.35 -8.04 14.11
CA MET A 408 -14.27 -8.39 15.20
C MET A 408 -13.93 -9.75 15.79
N LEU A 409 -13.43 -9.78 17.02
CA LEU A 409 -13.12 -11.01 17.75
C LEU A 409 -13.78 -10.97 19.13
N TYR A 410 -14.36 -12.09 19.55
CA TYR A 410 -15.11 -12.19 20.80
C TYR A 410 -14.23 -12.81 21.88
N LYS A 411 -13.72 -11.96 22.78
CA LYS A 411 -12.80 -12.27 23.89
C LYS A 411 -13.21 -13.53 24.63
N ASP A 412 -14.48 -13.63 24.97
CA ASP A 412 -14.99 -14.72 25.81
C ASP A 412 -15.12 -16.02 25.02
N HIS A 413 -15.57 -16.01 23.75
CA HIS A 413 -15.53 -17.21 22.90
C HIS A 413 -14.11 -17.71 22.62
N CYS A 414 -13.14 -16.79 22.54
CA CYS A 414 -11.74 -17.12 22.38
C CYS A 414 -11.17 -17.80 23.63
N ASN A 415 -11.43 -17.26 24.83
CA ASN A 415 -10.93 -17.81 26.09
C ASN A 415 -11.67 -19.10 26.51
N ARG A 416 -13.00 -19.06 26.60
CA ARG A 416 -13.91 -20.16 27.00
C ARG A 416 -13.73 -21.44 26.18
N LYS A 417 -13.19 -21.31 24.96
CA LYS A 417 -13.04 -22.40 23.99
C LYS A 417 -11.60 -22.52 23.46
N SER A 418 -10.60 -22.25 24.30
CA SER A 418 -9.18 -22.48 24.02
C SER A 418 -8.59 -23.54 24.94
N ASN A 419 -7.81 -24.45 24.38
CA ASN A 419 -7.06 -25.44 25.15
C ASN A 419 -5.91 -24.81 25.99
N GLN A 420 -5.59 -23.53 25.80
CA GLN A 420 -4.61 -22.80 26.62
C GLN A 420 -5.22 -22.08 27.84
N GLN A 421 -6.53 -22.22 28.12
CA GLN A 421 -7.20 -21.52 29.22
C GLN A 421 -6.66 -21.86 30.64
N ASN A 422 -5.85 -22.91 30.79
CA ASN A 422 -5.16 -23.24 32.04
C ASN A 422 -3.90 -22.39 32.32
N ILE A 423 -3.45 -21.58 31.36
CA ILE A 423 -2.21 -20.78 31.46
C ILE A 423 -2.50 -19.33 31.86
N GLY A 424 -3.63 -18.77 31.42
CA GLY A 424 -4.05 -17.39 31.69
C GLY A 424 -4.90 -16.82 30.56
N THR A 425 -5.45 -15.62 30.80
CA THR A 425 -6.35 -14.94 29.85
C THR A 425 -5.63 -14.53 28.57
N ILE A 426 -6.19 -14.96 27.44
CA ILE A 426 -5.76 -14.58 26.08
C ILE A 426 -6.29 -13.17 25.79
N LYS A 427 -5.39 -12.27 25.40
CA LYS A 427 -5.65 -10.83 25.25
C LYS A 427 -5.79 -10.34 23.81
N SER A 428 -5.40 -11.13 22.81
CA SER A 428 -5.42 -10.72 21.41
C SER A 428 -5.39 -11.92 20.46
N SER A 429 -5.44 -11.62 19.17
CA SER A 429 -5.09 -12.55 18.08
C SER A 429 -3.92 -11.99 17.25
N ASN A 430 -3.54 -12.64 16.17
CA ASN A 430 -2.46 -12.21 15.26
C ASN A 430 -2.93 -11.15 14.24
N LEU A 431 -2.06 -10.83 13.27
CA LEU A 431 -2.35 -9.97 12.13
C LEU A 431 -3.59 -10.39 11.31
N CYS A 432 -3.86 -11.70 11.21
CA CYS A 432 -4.86 -12.27 10.31
C CYS A 432 -6.08 -12.91 11.02
N THR A 433 -6.20 -12.75 12.34
CA THR A 433 -7.36 -13.14 13.19
C THR A 433 -7.66 -14.63 13.36
N GLU A 434 -6.78 -15.53 12.90
CA GLU A 434 -6.93 -16.98 13.05
C GLU A 434 -6.23 -17.57 14.28
N ILE A 435 -5.28 -16.85 14.90
CA ILE A 435 -4.44 -17.39 15.98
C ILE A 435 -4.91 -16.90 17.34
N ILE A 436 -5.28 -17.82 18.23
CA ILE A 436 -5.78 -17.54 19.58
C ILE A 436 -4.83 -18.23 20.57
N GLN A 437 -3.80 -17.51 21.02
CA GLN A 437 -2.73 -18.04 21.88
C GLN A 437 -2.43 -17.08 23.03
N TYR A 438 -2.03 -17.61 24.17
CA TYR A 438 -1.63 -16.82 25.34
C TYR A 438 -0.36 -16.00 25.06
N SER A 439 -0.37 -14.72 25.46
CA SER A 439 0.78 -13.81 25.39
C SER A 439 0.89 -12.95 26.65
N SER A 440 2.12 -12.71 27.09
CA SER A 440 2.45 -11.87 28.26
C SER A 440 3.70 -11.03 27.97
N PRO A 441 4.08 -10.07 28.85
CA PRO A 441 5.33 -9.30 28.70
C PRO A 441 6.59 -10.17 28.51
N ASN A 442 6.57 -11.39 29.07
CA ASN A 442 7.65 -12.38 29.08
C ASN A 442 7.43 -13.54 28.09
N GLU A 443 6.26 -13.61 27.42
CA GLU A 443 5.88 -14.72 26.53
C GLU A 443 5.24 -14.19 25.26
N ILE A 444 6.00 -14.21 24.17
CA ILE A 444 5.51 -13.83 22.83
C ILE A 444 4.99 -15.10 22.17
N ALA A 445 3.69 -15.19 21.89
CA ALA A 445 3.13 -16.37 21.23
C ALA A 445 3.59 -16.43 19.77
N VAL A 446 3.72 -17.64 19.20
CA VAL A 446 4.35 -17.87 17.90
C VAL A 446 3.52 -18.85 17.08
N CYS A 447 3.28 -18.53 15.81
CA CYS A 447 2.54 -19.41 14.92
C CYS A 447 3.40 -20.08 13.85
N ASN A 448 3.33 -21.42 13.84
CA ASN A 448 3.95 -22.34 12.90
C ASN A 448 2.85 -22.83 11.94
N LEU A 449 2.86 -22.41 10.67
CA LEU A 449 1.72 -22.51 9.74
C LEU A 449 1.95 -23.43 8.53
N ALA A 450 0.93 -24.21 8.16
CA ALA A 450 0.82 -24.92 6.88
C ALA A 450 -0.65 -25.05 6.42
N SER A 451 -0.88 -25.14 5.11
CA SER A 451 -2.22 -25.30 4.52
C SER A 451 -2.32 -26.57 3.69
N ILE A 452 -3.35 -27.39 3.92
CA ILE A 452 -3.68 -28.58 3.14
C ILE A 452 -4.53 -28.18 1.93
N ALA A 453 -4.24 -28.73 0.74
CA ALA A 453 -5.00 -28.48 -0.48
C ALA A 453 -6.18 -29.45 -0.59
N VAL A 454 -7.34 -29.08 -0.05
CA VAL A 454 -8.46 -30.02 0.13
C VAL A 454 -9.08 -30.51 -1.19
N ASN A 455 -8.87 -29.79 -2.28
CA ASN A 455 -9.24 -30.20 -3.63
C ASN A 455 -8.42 -31.38 -4.19
N MET A 456 -7.25 -31.68 -3.61
CA MET A 456 -6.40 -32.81 -4.04
C MET A 456 -6.94 -34.19 -3.59
N PHE A 457 -7.92 -34.22 -2.69
CA PHE A 457 -8.52 -35.45 -2.15
C PHE A 457 -9.84 -35.82 -2.85
N VAL A 458 -10.23 -35.09 -3.90
CA VAL A 458 -11.41 -35.39 -4.73
C VAL A 458 -11.04 -36.35 -5.86
N GLU A 459 -11.60 -37.55 -5.82
CA GLU A 459 -11.42 -38.59 -6.83
C GLU A 459 -12.32 -38.31 -8.04
N LYS A 460 -11.75 -37.66 -9.05
CA LYS A 460 -12.49 -37.05 -10.18
C LYS A 460 -13.32 -38.03 -11.03
N SER A 461 -12.99 -39.32 -11.02
CA SER A 461 -13.71 -40.38 -11.74
C SER A 461 -14.98 -40.83 -11.03
N THR A 462 -14.94 -40.91 -9.71
CA THR A 462 -16.02 -41.43 -8.83
C THR A 462 -16.81 -40.32 -8.15
N LYS A 463 -16.28 -39.08 -8.12
CA LYS A 463 -16.78 -37.94 -7.32
C LYS A 463 -16.88 -38.27 -5.84
N THR A 464 -15.90 -39.02 -5.33
CA THR A 464 -15.73 -39.35 -3.90
C THR A 464 -14.64 -38.49 -3.28
N TYR A 465 -14.71 -38.30 -1.96
CA TYR A 465 -13.71 -37.56 -1.19
C TYR A 465 -12.91 -38.52 -0.31
N ASN A 466 -11.58 -38.55 -0.44
CA ASN A 466 -10.73 -39.52 0.22
C ASN A 466 -10.25 -39.03 1.60
N PHE A 467 -11.08 -39.30 2.63
CA PHE A 467 -10.80 -38.89 4.01
C PHE A 467 -9.60 -39.61 4.65
N GLU A 468 -9.31 -40.86 4.27
CA GLU A 468 -8.12 -41.59 4.77
C GLU A 468 -6.82 -40.98 4.26
N LYS A 469 -6.75 -40.58 2.98
CA LYS A 469 -5.57 -39.87 2.46
C LYS A 469 -5.45 -38.47 3.06
N LEU A 470 -6.57 -37.78 3.33
CA LEU A 470 -6.57 -36.53 4.08
C LEU A 470 -5.95 -36.72 5.47
N LYS A 471 -6.38 -37.74 6.20
CA LYS A 471 -5.83 -38.14 7.50
C LYS A 471 -4.33 -38.40 7.44
N GLU A 472 -3.86 -39.22 6.50
CA GLU A 472 -2.44 -39.51 6.33
C GLU A 472 -1.61 -38.23 6.13
N ILE A 473 -2.04 -37.35 5.21
CA ILE A 473 -1.36 -36.08 4.94
C ILE A 473 -1.37 -35.16 6.17
N THR A 474 -2.49 -35.06 6.91
CA THR A 474 -2.54 -34.25 8.14
C THR A 474 -1.52 -34.73 9.18
N LYS A 475 -1.33 -36.04 9.33
CA LYS A 475 -0.36 -36.60 10.29
C LYS A 475 1.09 -36.25 9.93
N VAL A 476 1.42 -36.20 8.64
CA VAL A 476 2.72 -35.68 8.14
C VAL A 476 2.84 -34.19 8.43
N VAL A 477 1.81 -33.38 8.17
CA VAL A 477 1.82 -31.93 8.42
C VAL A 477 2.05 -31.62 9.91
N VAL A 478 1.41 -32.33 10.84
CA VAL A 478 1.68 -32.17 12.29
C VAL A 478 3.14 -32.49 12.63
N ARG A 479 3.69 -33.61 12.15
CA ARG A 479 5.09 -34.00 12.41
C ARG A 479 6.09 -32.99 11.84
N ASN A 480 5.77 -32.36 10.70
CA ASN A 480 6.58 -31.28 10.12
C ASN A 480 6.51 -30.00 10.96
N LEU A 481 5.31 -29.59 11.40
CA LEU A 481 5.13 -28.38 12.22
C LEU A 481 5.71 -28.54 13.63
N ASP A 482 5.66 -29.73 14.24
CA ASP A 482 6.34 -30.02 15.51
C ASP A 482 7.87 -29.94 15.37
N LYS A 483 8.45 -30.46 14.27
CA LYS A 483 9.88 -30.30 14.00
C LYS A 483 10.28 -28.83 13.75
N ILE A 484 9.43 -28.05 13.07
CA ILE A 484 9.66 -26.61 12.83
C ILE A 484 9.89 -25.83 14.13
N ILE A 485 9.17 -26.16 15.21
CA ILE A 485 9.34 -25.52 16.53
C ILE A 485 10.78 -25.69 17.06
N ASP A 486 11.40 -26.85 16.81
CA ASP A 486 12.74 -27.18 17.32
C ASP A 486 13.87 -26.61 16.42
N VAL A 487 13.67 -26.54 15.10
CA VAL A 487 14.69 -26.10 14.12
C VAL A 487 14.59 -24.62 13.70
N ASN A 488 13.66 -23.85 14.26
CA ASN A 488 13.46 -22.43 13.95
C ASN A 488 14.49 -21.51 14.67
N ASP A 489 15.10 -20.59 13.92
CA ASP A 489 15.79 -19.42 14.48
C ASP A 489 14.76 -18.38 14.96
N TYR A 490 14.64 -18.21 16.27
CA TYR A 490 13.74 -17.23 16.86
C TYR A 490 14.39 -15.83 16.89
N PRO A 491 13.65 -14.75 16.54
CA PRO A 491 14.18 -13.39 16.59
C PRO A 491 14.34 -12.86 18.03
N LEU A 492 13.64 -13.46 19.00
CA LEU A 492 13.57 -13.06 20.41
C LEU A 492 13.53 -14.29 21.34
N PRO A 493 14.11 -14.22 22.55
CA PRO A 493 14.12 -15.34 23.49
C PRO A 493 12.72 -15.67 24.05
N GLU A 494 11.85 -14.67 24.29
CA GLU A 494 10.47 -14.87 24.78
C GLU A 494 9.62 -15.66 23.79
N ALA A 495 9.86 -15.44 22.49
CA ALA A 495 9.21 -16.19 21.41
C ALA A 495 9.67 -17.66 21.39
N LYS A 496 10.97 -17.90 21.61
CA LYS A 496 11.51 -19.27 21.74
C LYS A 496 10.94 -19.97 22.97
N PHE A 497 10.85 -19.27 24.10
CA PHE A 497 10.35 -19.80 25.35
C PHE A 497 8.88 -20.23 25.24
N SER A 498 8.00 -19.35 24.75
CA SER A 498 6.57 -19.67 24.55
C SER A 498 6.37 -20.85 23.59
N ASN A 499 7.01 -20.82 22.40
CA ASN A 499 6.82 -21.87 21.40
C ASN A 499 7.34 -23.24 21.89
N LEU A 500 8.42 -23.30 22.69
CA LEU A 500 8.90 -24.56 23.28
C LEU A 500 8.03 -25.05 24.46
N LYS A 501 7.49 -24.14 25.28
CA LYS A 501 6.67 -24.41 26.47
C LYS A 501 5.26 -24.91 26.14
N HIS A 502 4.68 -24.40 25.04
CA HIS A 502 3.29 -24.66 24.65
C HIS A 502 3.16 -25.44 23.33
N ARG A 503 4.19 -25.40 22.47
CA ARG A 503 4.24 -26.07 21.16
C ARG A 503 3.00 -25.93 20.25
N PRO A 504 2.36 -24.75 20.13
CA PRO A 504 1.18 -24.60 19.28
C PRO A 504 1.55 -24.67 17.79
N ILE A 505 0.68 -25.24 16.97
CA ILE A 505 0.80 -25.23 15.51
C ILE A 505 -0.53 -24.78 14.89
N GLY A 506 -0.51 -24.34 13.63
CA GLY A 506 -1.71 -23.93 12.90
C GLY A 506 -1.81 -24.62 11.55
N ILE A 507 -2.70 -25.62 11.46
CA ILE A 507 -3.09 -26.25 10.21
C ILE A 507 -4.32 -25.53 9.66
N GLY A 508 -4.18 -24.99 8.45
CA GLY A 508 -5.26 -24.44 7.65
C GLY A 508 -5.57 -25.30 6.43
N VAL A 509 -6.50 -24.81 5.61
CA VAL A 509 -6.85 -25.40 4.31
C VAL A 509 -6.65 -24.38 3.19
N GLN A 510 -6.76 -24.82 1.95
CA GLN A 510 -6.93 -23.97 0.76
C GLN A 510 -7.66 -24.76 -0.33
N GLY A 511 -8.35 -24.06 -1.24
CA GLY A 511 -9.14 -24.69 -2.29
C GLY A 511 -10.42 -25.36 -1.80
N LEU A 512 -11.07 -24.85 -0.74
CA LEU A 512 -12.36 -25.37 -0.28
C LEU A 512 -13.44 -25.21 -1.36
N ALA A 513 -13.49 -24.06 -2.03
CA ALA A 513 -14.36 -23.84 -3.18
C ALA A 513 -14.03 -24.78 -4.34
N ASP A 514 -12.75 -24.98 -4.68
CA ASP A 514 -12.33 -25.95 -5.70
C ASP A 514 -12.82 -27.37 -5.38
N ALA A 515 -12.75 -27.79 -4.11
CA ALA A 515 -13.25 -29.11 -3.69
C ALA A 515 -14.77 -29.24 -3.89
N PHE A 516 -15.56 -28.24 -3.51
CA PHE A 516 -17.00 -28.22 -3.76
C PHE A 516 -17.34 -28.23 -5.26
N LEU A 517 -16.64 -27.42 -6.06
CA LEU A 517 -16.82 -27.37 -7.52
C LEU A 517 -16.48 -28.70 -8.20
N LEU A 518 -15.40 -29.38 -7.80
CA LEU A 518 -15.04 -30.70 -8.31
C LEU A 518 -16.05 -31.79 -7.90
N MET A 519 -16.61 -31.71 -6.69
CA MET A 519 -17.68 -32.59 -6.22
C MET A 519 -19.06 -32.27 -6.84
N ARG A 520 -19.19 -31.11 -7.51
CA ARG A 520 -20.46 -30.55 -8.06
C ARG A 520 -21.47 -30.12 -6.99
N PHE A 521 -21.00 -29.64 -5.84
CA PHE A 521 -21.83 -29.10 -4.77
C PHE A 521 -21.84 -27.56 -4.81
N PRO A 522 -23.01 -26.90 -4.98
CA PRO A 522 -23.16 -25.47 -4.72
C PRO A 522 -22.71 -25.11 -3.31
N PHE A 523 -22.04 -23.97 -3.11
CA PHE A 523 -21.45 -23.60 -1.80
C PHE A 523 -22.47 -23.58 -0.65
N GLU A 524 -23.73 -23.25 -0.95
CA GLU A 524 -24.83 -23.17 0.03
C GLU A 524 -25.54 -24.50 0.30
N SER A 525 -25.23 -25.56 -0.46
CA SER A 525 -25.91 -26.87 -0.38
C SER A 525 -25.69 -27.60 0.94
N GLU A 526 -26.58 -28.53 1.28
CA GLU A 526 -26.42 -29.37 2.48
C GLU A 526 -25.24 -30.34 2.34
N GLU A 527 -24.95 -30.77 1.12
CA GLU A 527 -23.79 -31.57 0.75
C GLU A 527 -22.48 -30.81 0.99
N ALA A 528 -22.40 -29.53 0.60
CA ALA A 528 -21.24 -28.68 0.91
C ALA A 528 -21.10 -28.40 2.41
N GLN A 529 -22.21 -28.19 3.14
CA GLN A 529 -22.21 -28.02 4.60
C GLN A 529 -21.73 -29.30 5.31
N LYS A 530 -22.19 -30.48 4.88
CA LYS A 530 -21.76 -31.77 5.40
C LYS A 530 -20.29 -32.06 5.09
N LEU A 531 -19.85 -31.80 3.85
CA LEU A 531 -18.45 -32.00 3.46
C LEU A 531 -17.51 -31.03 4.20
N ASN A 532 -17.94 -29.78 4.45
CA ASN A 532 -17.25 -28.83 5.32
C ASN A 532 -17.02 -29.42 6.72
N ILE A 533 -18.07 -29.96 7.36
CA ILE A 533 -17.94 -30.64 8.67
C ILE A 533 -16.94 -31.80 8.58
N GLN A 534 -17.14 -32.74 7.65
CA GLN A 534 -16.33 -33.96 7.55
C GLN A 534 -14.85 -33.70 7.24
N ILE A 535 -14.53 -32.66 6.45
CA ILE A 535 -13.14 -32.24 6.19
C ILE A 535 -12.49 -31.74 7.48
N PHE A 536 -13.10 -30.79 8.17
CA PHE A 536 -12.50 -30.20 9.37
C PHE A 536 -12.45 -31.17 10.56
N GLU A 537 -13.48 -32.01 10.71
CA GLU A 537 -13.50 -33.13 11.65
C GLU A 537 -12.32 -34.08 11.41
N THR A 538 -12.11 -34.49 10.15
CA THR A 538 -11.00 -35.38 9.76
C THR A 538 -9.63 -34.77 10.06
N ILE A 539 -9.41 -33.49 9.72
CA ILE A 539 -8.12 -32.85 9.99
C ILE A 539 -7.90 -32.72 11.51
N TYR A 540 -8.91 -32.33 12.29
CA TYR A 540 -8.75 -32.21 13.75
C TYR A 540 -8.51 -33.57 14.43
N TYR A 541 -9.27 -34.62 14.06
CA TYR A 541 -9.05 -35.99 14.55
C TYR A 541 -7.62 -36.45 14.27
N SER A 542 -7.18 -36.28 13.01
CA SER A 542 -5.88 -36.75 12.54
C SER A 542 -4.72 -35.96 13.13
N ALA A 543 -4.92 -34.67 13.38
CA ALA A 543 -3.93 -33.82 14.01
C ALA A 543 -3.75 -34.17 15.50
N LEU A 544 -4.85 -34.44 16.22
CA LEU A 544 -4.80 -34.95 17.59
C LEU A 544 -4.17 -36.34 17.65
N GLU A 545 -4.49 -37.25 16.73
CA GLU A 545 -3.90 -38.59 16.67
C GLU A 545 -2.37 -38.52 16.46
N ALA A 546 -1.88 -37.71 15.51
CA ALA A 546 -0.44 -37.49 15.34
C ALA A 546 0.20 -36.80 16.55
N SER A 547 -0.44 -35.80 17.15
CA SER A 547 0.10 -35.13 18.33
C SER A 547 0.16 -36.06 19.55
N CYS A 548 -0.75 -37.02 19.65
CA CYS A 548 -0.74 -38.09 20.66
C CYS A 548 0.38 -39.12 20.40
N GLU A 549 0.61 -39.52 19.15
CA GLU A 549 1.75 -40.37 18.78
C GLU A 549 3.10 -39.70 19.12
N ILE A 550 3.28 -38.42 18.78
CA ILE A 550 4.51 -37.69 19.11
C ILE A 550 4.63 -37.49 20.64
N ALA A 551 3.53 -37.44 21.39
CA ALA A 551 3.57 -37.45 22.85
C ALA A 551 4.02 -38.80 23.43
N GLN A 552 3.58 -39.91 22.82
CA GLN A 552 4.09 -41.25 23.15
C GLN A 552 5.59 -41.40 22.81
N GLU A 553 6.08 -40.73 21.76
CA GLU A 553 7.49 -40.74 21.34
C GLU A 553 8.40 -39.79 22.16
N LYS A 554 7.92 -38.60 22.52
CA LYS A 554 8.74 -37.48 23.05
C LYS A 554 8.25 -36.87 24.36
N GLY A 555 7.14 -37.36 24.93
CA GLY A 555 6.38 -36.70 25.99
C GLY A 555 5.46 -35.57 25.49
N TYR A 556 4.44 -35.24 26.27
CA TYR A 556 3.54 -34.10 26.02
C TYR A 556 4.23 -32.72 26.21
N TYR A 557 3.55 -31.62 25.90
CA TYR A 557 4.09 -30.26 26.12
C TYR A 557 4.04 -29.84 27.61
N CYS A 558 4.92 -28.93 28.02
CA CYS A 558 5.19 -28.58 29.42
C CYS A 558 4.00 -27.99 30.22
N THR A 559 2.89 -27.69 29.56
CA THR A 559 1.67 -27.10 30.15
C THR A 559 0.41 -27.90 29.81
N TYR A 560 0.58 -29.19 29.49
CA TYR A 560 -0.51 -30.12 29.22
C TYR A 560 -1.39 -30.36 30.46
N GLU A 561 -0.78 -30.51 31.64
CA GLU A 561 -1.51 -30.76 32.87
C GLU A 561 -2.45 -29.59 33.23
N GLY A 562 -3.69 -29.93 33.57
CA GLY A 562 -4.77 -28.97 33.85
C GLY A 562 -5.43 -28.34 32.62
N SER A 563 -4.89 -28.52 31.41
CA SER A 563 -5.56 -28.12 30.15
C SER A 563 -6.88 -28.88 29.93
N PRO A 564 -7.79 -28.37 29.10
CA PRO A 564 -9.00 -29.11 28.70
C PRO A 564 -8.71 -30.51 28.12
N VAL A 565 -7.71 -30.65 27.23
CA VAL A 565 -7.41 -31.98 26.64
C VAL A 565 -6.93 -32.99 27.69
N SER A 566 -6.21 -32.57 28.74
CA SER A 566 -5.85 -33.47 29.86
C SER A 566 -7.03 -33.88 30.73
N LYS A 567 -8.15 -33.15 30.64
CA LYS A 567 -9.44 -33.49 31.26
C LYS A 567 -10.38 -34.26 30.31
N GLY A 568 -9.90 -34.67 29.13
CA GLY A 568 -10.69 -35.36 28.10
C GLY A 568 -11.66 -34.46 27.31
N ILE A 569 -11.53 -33.14 27.45
CA ILE A 569 -12.36 -32.13 26.77
C ILE A 569 -11.63 -31.69 25.49
N LEU A 570 -12.17 -32.08 24.34
CA LEU A 570 -11.72 -31.68 23.01
C LEU A 570 -12.52 -30.46 22.52
N GLN A 571 -12.15 -29.90 21.38
CA GLN A 571 -12.72 -28.63 20.91
C GLN A 571 -14.25 -28.68 20.75
N TYR A 572 -14.82 -29.73 20.15
CA TYR A 572 -16.26 -29.81 19.91
C TYR A 572 -17.07 -29.89 21.21
N ASP A 573 -16.51 -30.46 22.29
CA ASP A 573 -17.14 -30.48 23.60
C ASP A 573 -17.32 -29.04 24.13
N MET A 574 -16.35 -28.15 23.88
CA MET A 574 -16.42 -26.72 24.24
C MET A 574 -17.46 -25.93 23.43
N TRP A 575 -17.95 -26.49 22.32
CA TRP A 575 -19.05 -25.93 21.52
C TRP A 575 -20.39 -26.64 21.79
N ASN A 576 -20.41 -27.68 22.63
CA ASN A 576 -21.55 -28.59 22.84
C ASN A 576 -22.00 -29.28 21.54
N VAL A 577 -21.06 -29.60 20.65
CA VAL A 577 -21.30 -30.26 19.36
C VAL A 577 -20.91 -31.74 19.45
N THR A 578 -21.80 -32.63 19.03
CA THR A 578 -21.48 -34.04 18.79
C THR A 578 -20.85 -34.18 17.38
N PRO A 579 -19.66 -34.80 17.23
CA PRO A 579 -19.07 -35.11 15.93
C PRO A 579 -19.91 -36.09 15.10
N THR A 580 -19.49 -36.37 13.86
CA THR A 580 -20.11 -37.42 13.05
C THR A 580 -19.51 -38.80 13.37
N GLU A 581 -20.19 -39.87 12.98
CA GLU A 581 -19.71 -41.26 13.10
C GLU A 581 -18.56 -41.60 12.10
N LEU A 582 -17.82 -40.59 11.60
CA LEU A 582 -16.74 -40.77 10.64
C LEU A 582 -15.44 -41.28 11.30
N TRP A 583 -15.21 -40.92 12.57
CA TRP A 583 -14.00 -41.30 13.31
C TRP A 583 -14.30 -41.69 14.77
N ASP A 584 -13.58 -42.68 15.30
CA ASP A 584 -13.71 -43.11 16.70
C ASP A 584 -13.06 -42.14 17.68
N TRP A 585 -13.80 -41.07 17.98
CA TRP A 585 -13.44 -40.06 18.96
C TRP A 585 -13.28 -40.61 20.38
N LYS A 586 -13.91 -41.74 20.72
CA LYS A 586 -13.79 -42.35 22.04
C LYS A 586 -12.43 -43.03 22.19
N ALA A 587 -12.04 -43.88 21.24
CA ALA A 587 -10.71 -44.50 21.22
C ALA A 587 -9.59 -43.44 21.15
N LEU A 588 -9.80 -42.31 20.47
CA LEU A 588 -8.84 -41.20 20.50
C LEU A 588 -8.77 -40.51 21.87
N LYS A 589 -9.90 -40.22 22.53
CA LYS A 589 -9.91 -39.69 23.92
C LYS A 589 -9.22 -40.65 24.90
N GLU A 590 -9.42 -41.96 24.76
CA GLU A 590 -8.74 -42.98 25.58
C GLU A 590 -7.21 -43.03 25.33
N LYS A 591 -6.74 -42.85 24.08
CA LYS A 591 -5.30 -42.69 23.79
C LYS A 591 -4.74 -41.40 24.42
N ILE A 592 -5.43 -40.28 24.26
CA ILE A 592 -5.00 -38.97 24.81
C ILE A 592 -4.92 -39.01 26.34
N ALA A 593 -5.90 -39.62 27.01
CA ALA A 593 -5.88 -39.79 28.47
C ALA A 593 -4.67 -40.62 28.97
N LYS A 594 -4.10 -41.48 28.12
CA LYS A 594 -2.96 -42.36 28.44
C LYS A 594 -1.58 -41.77 28.09
N TYR A 595 -1.48 -41.00 27.01
CA TYR A 595 -0.19 -40.52 26.47
C TYR A 595 -0.06 -38.98 26.40
N GLY A 596 -1.17 -38.26 26.54
CA GLY A 596 -1.25 -36.82 26.27
C GLY A 596 -1.14 -36.46 24.80
N VAL A 597 -0.87 -35.18 24.52
CA VAL A 597 -0.60 -34.64 23.18
C VAL A 597 0.62 -33.73 23.19
N ARG A 598 1.35 -33.68 22.07
CA ARG A 598 2.61 -32.93 21.94
C ARG A 598 2.43 -31.43 21.78
N ASN A 599 1.26 -30.99 21.30
CA ASN A 599 1.00 -29.62 20.90
C ASN A 599 -0.25 -29.10 21.63
N SER A 600 -0.21 -27.87 22.18
CA SER A 600 -1.38 -27.30 22.87
C SER A 600 -2.52 -26.91 21.94
N LEU A 601 -2.23 -26.58 20.68
CA LEU A 601 -3.16 -26.11 19.67
C LEU A 601 -2.70 -26.62 18.30
N LEU A 602 -3.63 -26.90 17.40
CA LEU A 602 -3.40 -27.65 16.15
C LEU A 602 -3.96 -26.96 14.91
N MET A 603 -5.10 -26.27 15.02
CA MET A 603 -5.96 -25.90 13.89
C MET A 603 -6.14 -24.38 13.79
N ALA A 604 -5.82 -23.81 12.63
CA ALA A 604 -6.00 -22.38 12.34
C ALA A 604 -6.06 -22.09 10.82
N PRO A 605 -7.25 -22.01 10.22
CA PRO A 605 -7.40 -21.60 8.81
C PRO A 605 -7.08 -20.12 8.58
N MET A 606 -5.82 -19.87 8.20
CA MET A 606 -5.28 -18.56 7.83
C MET A 606 -5.65 -18.14 6.39
N PRO A 607 -5.38 -16.89 5.96
CA PRO A 607 -5.54 -16.47 4.56
C PRO A 607 -4.38 -17.03 3.74
N THR A 608 -4.66 -17.56 2.55
CA THR A 608 -3.66 -18.28 1.74
C THR A 608 -3.27 -17.61 0.42
N ALA A 609 -3.61 -16.33 0.21
CA ALA A 609 -3.33 -15.50 -0.98
C ALA A 609 -2.12 -15.92 -1.83
N SER A 610 -0.91 -15.94 -1.24
CA SER A 610 0.29 -16.33 -1.98
C SER A 610 0.43 -17.83 -2.21
N THR A 611 0.11 -18.67 -1.23
CA THR A 611 0.31 -20.12 -1.29
C THR A 611 -0.76 -20.83 -2.12
N ALA A 612 -2.00 -20.37 -2.08
CA ALA A 612 -3.08 -20.83 -2.95
C ALA A 612 -2.83 -20.43 -4.41
N GLN A 613 -2.36 -19.20 -4.67
CA GLN A 613 -1.91 -18.81 -6.02
C GLN A 613 -0.79 -19.71 -6.55
N ILE A 614 0.18 -20.11 -5.70
CA ILE A 614 1.27 -21.02 -6.09
C ILE A 614 0.72 -22.40 -6.49
N LEU A 615 -0.17 -23.00 -5.70
CA LEU A 615 -0.72 -24.34 -6.02
C LEU A 615 -1.76 -24.31 -7.16
N GLY A 616 -2.45 -23.17 -7.34
CA GLY A 616 -3.49 -22.94 -8.36
C GLY A 616 -4.93 -22.99 -7.83
N ASN A 617 -5.12 -22.80 -6.52
CA ASN A 617 -6.38 -22.98 -5.79
C ASN A 617 -7.02 -21.63 -5.40
N ASN A 618 -8.31 -21.63 -5.05
CA ASN A 618 -8.95 -20.50 -4.37
C ASN A 618 -8.48 -20.36 -2.91
N GLU A 619 -8.65 -19.17 -2.33
CA GLU A 619 -8.13 -18.85 -1.01
C GLU A 619 -8.89 -19.56 0.13
N SER A 620 -8.10 -20.19 1.01
CA SER A 620 -8.51 -20.74 2.29
C SER A 620 -9.87 -21.47 2.29
N ILE A 621 -10.83 -20.91 3.02
CA ILE A 621 -12.22 -21.33 3.21
C ILE A 621 -13.22 -20.53 2.35
N GLU A 622 -12.75 -19.64 1.48
CA GLU A 622 -13.59 -18.65 0.81
C GLU A 622 -14.27 -19.22 -0.46
N PRO A 623 -15.48 -18.75 -0.80
CA PRO A 623 -16.04 -18.88 -2.15
C PRO A 623 -15.22 -18.12 -3.20
N TYR A 624 -15.50 -18.35 -4.48
CA TYR A 624 -14.95 -17.49 -5.54
C TYR A 624 -15.54 -16.08 -5.43
N THR A 625 -14.67 -15.07 -5.38
CA THR A 625 -15.13 -13.67 -5.25
C THR A 625 -15.87 -13.21 -6.51
N ASN A 626 -15.33 -13.49 -7.70
CA ASN A 626 -15.95 -13.28 -9.01
C ASN A 626 -15.55 -14.46 -9.92
N ASN A 627 -16.35 -14.83 -10.94
CA ASN A 627 -15.94 -15.84 -11.92
C ASN A 627 -15.06 -15.32 -13.06
N ILE A 628 -14.92 -14.00 -13.21
CA ILE A 628 -13.82 -13.40 -13.98
C ILE A 628 -13.16 -12.28 -13.16
N TYR A 629 -11.84 -12.20 -13.22
CA TYR A 629 -11.05 -11.19 -12.49
C TYR A 629 -9.76 -10.86 -13.25
N SER A 630 -9.32 -9.61 -13.16
CA SER A 630 -7.98 -9.21 -13.63
C SER A 630 -6.92 -9.62 -12.59
N ARG A 631 -5.76 -10.09 -13.04
CA ARG A 631 -4.53 -10.17 -12.23
C ARG A 631 -3.40 -9.39 -12.88
N ARG A 632 -2.82 -8.46 -12.12
CA ARG A 632 -1.62 -7.73 -12.50
C ARG A 632 -0.37 -8.55 -12.19
N VAL A 633 0.48 -8.72 -13.19
CA VAL A 633 1.88 -9.20 -13.06
C VAL A 633 2.81 -8.08 -13.52
N LEU A 634 4.13 -8.33 -13.58
CA LEU A 634 5.09 -7.32 -14.01
C LEU A 634 4.89 -6.90 -15.48
N SER A 635 4.51 -7.84 -16.35
CA SER A 635 4.19 -7.64 -17.76
C SER A 635 2.69 -7.36 -18.03
N GLY A 636 2.04 -6.59 -17.15
CA GLY A 636 0.69 -6.07 -17.37
C GLY A 636 -0.45 -6.81 -16.66
N GLU A 637 -1.69 -6.52 -17.05
CA GLU A 637 -2.91 -7.10 -16.46
C GLU A 637 -3.56 -8.16 -17.37
N TYR A 638 -3.88 -9.31 -16.78
CA TYR A 638 -4.41 -10.48 -17.45
C TYR A 638 -5.80 -10.79 -16.92
N GLN A 639 -6.80 -10.87 -17.80
CA GLN A 639 -8.11 -11.41 -17.44
C GLN A 639 -8.00 -12.92 -17.22
N ILE A 640 -8.54 -13.41 -16.10
CA ILE A 640 -8.60 -14.82 -15.74
C ILE A 640 -10.05 -15.19 -15.45
N VAL A 641 -10.54 -16.22 -16.13
CA VAL A 641 -11.84 -16.86 -15.85
C VAL A 641 -11.63 -17.96 -14.82
N ASN A 642 -12.62 -18.22 -13.96
CA ASN A 642 -12.67 -19.39 -13.10
C ASN A 642 -12.47 -20.66 -13.96
N PRO A 643 -11.39 -21.43 -13.75
CA PRO A 643 -11.00 -22.51 -14.67
C PRO A 643 -12.02 -23.66 -14.68
N HIS A 644 -12.77 -23.84 -13.59
CA HIS A 644 -13.83 -24.84 -13.50
C HIS A 644 -15.05 -24.41 -14.34
N LEU A 645 -15.51 -23.16 -14.20
CA LEU A 645 -16.61 -22.61 -15.01
C LEU A 645 -16.25 -22.59 -16.50
N LEU A 646 -15.05 -22.10 -16.84
CA LEU A 646 -14.58 -22.04 -18.22
C LEU A 646 -14.60 -23.43 -18.87
N LYS A 647 -14.14 -24.45 -18.13
CA LYS A 647 -14.19 -25.84 -18.58
C LYS A 647 -15.63 -26.32 -18.81
N ASP A 648 -16.55 -26.07 -17.88
CA ASP A 648 -17.96 -26.47 -18.01
C ASP A 648 -18.66 -25.80 -19.19
N LEU A 649 -18.41 -24.52 -19.43
CA LEU A 649 -18.97 -23.79 -20.57
C LEU A 649 -18.39 -24.29 -21.90
N ILE A 650 -17.12 -24.72 -21.94
CA ILE A 650 -16.52 -25.37 -23.11
C ILE A 650 -17.11 -26.78 -23.33
N GLU A 651 -17.23 -27.60 -22.28
CA GLU A 651 -17.83 -28.96 -22.38
C GLU A 651 -19.31 -28.94 -22.80
N ARG A 652 -20.03 -27.83 -22.56
CA ARG A 652 -21.41 -27.60 -23.04
C ARG A 652 -21.51 -26.82 -24.37
N ASN A 653 -20.39 -26.44 -24.99
CA ASN A 653 -20.32 -25.58 -26.20
C ASN A 653 -20.99 -24.19 -26.04
N LEU A 654 -21.00 -23.66 -24.81
CA LEU A 654 -21.52 -22.33 -24.46
C LEU A 654 -20.44 -21.24 -24.46
N TRP A 655 -19.15 -21.61 -24.49
CA TRP A 655 -18.05 -20.64 -24.44
C TRP A 655 -17.75 -19.99 -25.81
N ASN A 656 -17.83 -18.66 -25.85
CA ASN A 656 -17.42 -17.82 -26.99
C ASN A 656 -17.08 -16.39 -26.49
N ASP A 657 -16.61 -15.52 -27.38
CA ASP A 657 -16.25 -14.13 -27.02
C ASP A 657 -17.46 -13.27 -26.56
N GLU A 658 -18.69 -13.61 -26.96
CA GLU A 658 -19.90 -12.91 -26.54
C GLU A 658 -20.27 -13.27 -25.10
N MET A 659 -20.33 -14.56 -24.77
CA MET A 659 -20.44 -15.12 -23.42
C MET A 659 -19.38 -14.53 -22.47
N LYS A 660 -18.11 -14.45 -22.92
CA LYS A 660 -17.03 -13.79 -22.16
C LYS A 660 -17.37 -12.33 -21.85
N ASN A 661 -17.88 -11.59 -22.82
CA ASN A 661 -18.23 -10.18 -22.67
C ASN A 661 -19.48 -9.96 -21.80
N GLU A 662 -20.47 -10.85 -21.85
CA GLU A 662 -21.63 -10.85 -20.95
C GLU A 662 -21.21 -11.09 -19.49
N ILE A 663 -20.30 -12.04 -19.25
CA ILE A 663 -19.75 -12.29 -17.90
C ILE A 663 -18.94 -11.09 -17.40
N ILE A 664 -18.20 -10.39 -18.27
CA ILE A 664 -17.51 -9.15 -17.92
C ILE A 664 -18.51 -8.03 -17.56
N ALA A 665 -19.55 -7.83 -18.37
CA ALA A 665 -20.61 -6.85 -18.11
C ALA A 665 -21.34 -7.12 -16.79
N ASN A 666 -21.60 -8.40 -16.48
CA ASN A 666 -22.16 -8.87 -15.21
C ASN A 666 -21.11 -8.97 -14.08
N ASN A 667 -19.92 -8.37 -14.24
CA ASN A 667 -18.85 -8.25 -13.25
C ASN A 667 -18.39 -9.59 -12.64
N GLY A 668 -18.39 -10.65 -13.47
CA GLY A 668 -18.05 -12.02 -13.08
C GLY A 668 -19.19 -12.82 -12.45
N SER A 669 -20.42 -12.31 -12.48
CA SER A 669 -21.63 -13.10 -12.22
C SER A 669 -22.10 -13.83 -13.48
N ILE A 670 -22.90 -14.88 -13.29
CA ILE A 670 -23.55 -15.64 -14.38
C ILE A 670 -25.06 -15.81 -14.19
N GLN A 671 -25.64 -15.26 -13.12
CA GLN A 671 -27.04 -15.51 -12.75
C GLN A 671 -28.02 -14.97 -13.81
N ASP A 672 -27.75 -13.75 -14.30
CA ASP A 672 -28.62 -13.03 -15.25
C ASP A 672 -28.39 -13.44 -16.73
N ILE A 673 -27.54 -14.44 -17.00
CA ILE A 673 -27.24 -14.91 -18.35
C ILE A 673 -28.21 -16.04 -18.72
N ASN A 674 -29.15 -15.78 -19.63
CA ASN A 674 -30.22 -16.73 -19.98
C ASN A 674 -29.74 -17.99 -20.71
N SER A 675 -28.60 -17.94 -21.39
CA SER A 675 -27.99 -19.06 -22.13
C SER A 675 -27.25 -20.07 -21.24
N ILE A 676 -27.05 -19.76 -19.94
CA ILE A 676 -26.42 -20.67 -18.96
C ILE A 676 -27.51 -21.42 -18.19
N PRO A 677 -27.49 -22.77 -18.15
CA PRO A 677 -28.42 -23.56 -17.34
C PRO A 677 -28.29 -23.34 -15.83
N ASP A 678 -29.41 -23.49 -15.11
CA ASP A 678 -29.50 -23.15 -13.69
C ASP A 678 -28.62 -24.02 -12.77
N ASP A 679 -28.27 -25.25 -13.17
CA ASP A 679 -27.35 -26.10 -12.40
C ASP A 679 -25.94 -25.49 -12.33
N LEU A 680 -25.48 -24.84 -13.40
CA LEU A 680 -24.24 -24.06 -13.40
C LEU A 680 -24.39 -22.77 -12.60
N LYS A 681 -25.52 -22.06 -12.71
CA LYS A 681 -25.79 -20.82 -11.96
C LYS A 681 -25.73 -21.04 -10.45
N LEU A 682 -26.32 -22.13 -9.97
CA LEU A 682 -26.25 -22.55 -8.57
C LEU A 682 -24.82 -22.94 -8.16
N LEU A 683 -24.11 -23.70 -8.99
CA LEU A 683 -22.75 -24.18 -8.69
C LEU A 683 -21.71 -23.04 -8.63
N TYR A 684 -21.83 -22.04 -9.52
CA TYR A 684 -20.87 -20.95 -9.70
C TYR A 684 -21.36 -19.60 -9.15
N LYS A 685 -22.24 -19.60 -8.14
CA LYS A 685 -22.56 -18.36 -7.40
C LYS A 685 -21.30 -17.67 -6.88
N THR A 686 -21.21 -16.36 -7.08
CA THR A 686 -20.13 -15.55 -6.50
C THR A 686 -20.35 -15.32 -5.00
N VAL A 687 -19.30 -14.95 -4.26
CA VAL A 687 -19.39 -14.61 -2.83
C VAL A 687 -20.42 -13.49 -2.53
N TRP A 688 -20.76 -12.67 -3.53
CA TRP A 688 -21.74 -11.59 -3.44
C TRP A 688 -23.20 -12.07 -3.62
N GLU A 689 -23.38 -13.24 -4.22
CA GLU A 689 -24.67 -13.91 -4.43
C GLU A 689 -24.98 -14.95 -3.32
N ILE A 690 -23.95 -15.34 -2.57
CA ILE A 690 -24.04 -16.30 -1.46
C ILE A 690 -24.46 -15.59 -0.16
N SER A 691 -25.41 -16.18 0.55
CA SER A 691 -25.87 -15.72 1.85
C SER A 691 -24.74 -15.74 2.88
N GLN A 692 -24.37 -14.56 3.39
CA GLN A 692 -23.36 -14.43 4.45
C GLN A 692 -23.78 -15.15 5.75
N LYS A 693 -25.08 -15.35 5.97
CA LYS A 693 -25.60 -16.17 7.08
C LYS A 693 -25.17 -17.64 6.93
N THR A 694 -25.12 -18.15 5.70
CA THR A 694 -24.64 -19.51 5.38
C THR A 694 -23.13 -19.61 5.56
N ILE A 695 -22.37 -18.59 5.13
CA ILE A 695 -20.91 -18.51 5.36
C ILE A 695 -20.58 -18.52 6.87
N LEU A 696 -21.28 -17.71 7.66
CA LEU A 696 -21.14 -17.67 9.12
C LEU A 696 -21.55 -19.00 9.77
N LYS A 697 -22.62 -19.66 9.30
CA LYS A 697 -23.01 -21.00 9.77
C LYS A 697 -21.90 -22.00 9.52
N MET A 698 -21.43 -22.14 8.27
CA MET A 698 -20.34 -23.07 7.91
C MET A 698 -19.04 -22.80 8.67
N ALA A 699 -18.79 -21.54 9.05
CA ALA A 699 -17.68 -21.13 9.91
C ALA A 699 -17.84 -21.58 11.37
N ALA A 700 -19.07 -21.59 11.92
CA ALA A 700 -19.37 -22.15 13.24
C ALA A 700 -19.34 -23.68 13.22
N ASP A 701 -19.93 -24.29 12.18
CA ASP A 701 -19.94 -25.75 11.97
C ASP A 701 -18.51 -26.33 11.96
N ARG A 702 -17.57 -25.68 11.25
CA ARG A 702 -16.13 -26.04 11.30
C ARG A 702 -15.42 -25.57 12.57
N GLY A 703 -15.94 -24.54 13.24
CA GLY A 703 -15.39 -23.93 14.45
C GLY A 703 -15.33 -24.90 15.63
N ALA A 704 -16.26 -25.86 15.69
CA ALA A 704 -16.24 -26.99 16.62
C ALA A 704 -15.00 -27.89 16.48
N PHE A 705 -14.29 -27.83 15.36
CA PHE A 705 -13.07 -28.60 15.07
C PHE A 705 -11.83 -27.69 14.91
N ILE A 706 -11.90 -26.43 15.35
CA ILE A 706 -10.81 -25.45 15.27
C ILE A 706 -10.50 -24.90 16.67
N ASP A 707 -9.38 -25.33 17.24
CA ASP A 707 -8.94 -24.96 18.59
C ASP A 707 -8.40 -23.52 18.71
N GLN A 708 -7.86 -22.94 17.63
CA GLN A 708 -7.61 -21.50 17.52
C GLN A 708 -8.82 -20.79 16.90
N SER A 709 -8.70 -20.09 15.77
CA SER A 709 -9.81 -19.45 15.05
C SER A 709 -9.58 -19.56 13.53
N GLN A 710 -10.31 -18.79 12.73
CA GLN A 710 -10.24 -18.77 11.27
C GLN A 710 -10.34 -17.33 10.74
N SER A 711 -9.61 -17.01 9.67
CA SER A 711 -9.63 -15.68 9.04
C SER A 711 -10.90 -15.50 8.19
N LEU A 712 -11.99 -15.05 8.82
CA LEU A 712 -13.31 -15.02 8.18
C LEU A 712 -13.65 -13.64 7.58
N ASN A 713 -13.36 -13.44 6.30
CA ASN A 713 -13.83 -12.24 5.58
C ASN A 713 -15.36 -12.28 5.39
N VAL A 714 -16.00 -11.11 5.45
CA VAL A 714 -17.44 -10.94 5.21
C VAL A 714 -17.66 -10.03 4.00
N TYR A 715 -18.56 -10.41 3.11
CA TYR A 715 -18.78 -9.76 1.82
C TYR A 715 -20.19 -9.17 1.76
N MET A 716 -20.29 -7.85 1.63
CA MET A 716 -21.56 -7.13 1.61
C MET A 716 -21.52 -6.01 0.57
N ALA A 717 -22.03 -6.30 -0.63
CA ALA A 717 -21.89 -5.42 -1.80
C ALA A 717 -22.43 -3.99 -1.55
N LYS A 718 -23.56 -3.87 -0.85
CA LYS A 718 -24.11 -2.60 -0.33
C LYS A 718 -24.36 -2.77 1.18
N PRO A 719 -23.44 -2.34 2.06
CA PRO A 719 -23.62 -2.46 3.51
C PRO A 719 -24.67 -1.48 4.04
N THR A 720 -25.39 -1.90 5.08
CA THR A 720 -26.28 -1.02 5.87
C THR A 720 -26.08 -1.35 7.35
N VAL A 721 -26.40 -0.40 8.23
CA VAL A 721 -26.26 -0.56 9.69
C VAL A 721 -27.04 -1.79 10.18
N GLU A 722 -28.27 -1.99 9.69
CA GLU A 722 -29.11 -3.15 9.99
C GLU A 722 -28.48 -4.47 9.56
N LYS A 723 -28.02 -4.56 8.30
CA LYS A 723 -27.41 -5.78 7.75
C LYS A 723 -26.11 -6.14 8.46
N LEU A 724 -25.24 -5.17 8.72
CA LEU A 724 -24.01 -5.40 9.48
C LEU A 724 -24.30 -5.76 10.94
N THR A 725 -25.28 -5.12 11.58
CA THR A 725 -25.70 -5.46 12.95
C THR A 725 -26.22 -6.89 13.02
N SER A 726 -27.18 -7.26 12.17
CA SER A 726 -27.73 -8.62 12.14
C SER A 726 -26.67 -9.70 11.83
N MET A 727 -25.71 -9.37 10.96
CA MET A 727 -24.59 -10.24 10.59
C MET A 727 -23.64 -10.49 11.79
N HIS A 728 -23.15 -9.42 12.44
CA HIS A 728 -22.27 -9.55 13.60
C HIS A 728 -22.98 -10.20 14.80
N PHE A 729 -24.24 -9.84 15.07
CA PHE A 729 -25.01 -10.45 16.15
C PHE A 729 -25.34 -11.92 15.88
N TYR A 730 -25.52 -12.33 14.61
CA TYR A 730 -25.64 -13.74 14.25
C TYR A 730 -24.32 -14.48 14.48
N GLY A 731 -23.19 -13.93 13.98
CA GLY A 731 -21.86 -14.50 14.19
C GLY A 731 -21.47 -14.67 15.67
N TRP A 732 -21.82 -13.68 16.50
CA TRP A 732 -21.70 -13.77 17.95
C TRP A 732 -22.62 -14.87 18.53
N LYS A 733 -23.92 -14.86 18.24
CA LYS A 733 -24.90 -15.81 18.82
C LYS A 733 -24.66 -17.28 18.44
N ILE A 734 -24.06 -17.57 17.29
CA ILE A 734 -23.60 -18.93 16.93
C ILE A 734 -22.21 -19.29 17.50
N GLY A 735 -21.62 -18.41 18.31
CA GLY A 735 -20.41 -18.68 19.08
C GLY A 735 -19.10 -18.51 18.32
N LEU A 736 -19.04 -17.77 17.20
CA LEU A 736 -17.77 -17.55 16.50
C LEU A 736 -16.73 -16.92 17.44
N LYS A 737 -15.46 -17.27 17.23
CA LYS A 737 -14.31 -16.64 17.90
C LYS A 737 -13.90 -15.35 17.18
N THR A 738 -13.68 -15.45 15.88
CA THR A 738 -13.55 -14.33 14.94
C THR A 738 -14.88 -14.19 14.21
N GLY A 739 -15.62 -13.10 14.47
CA GLY A 739 -16.84 -12.77 13.74
C GLY A 739 -16.57 -12.18 12.36
N MET A 740 -15.48 -11.40 12.24
CA MET A 740 -15.06 -10.77 10.99
C MET A 740 -13.57 -10.49 10.99
N TYR A 741 -12.89 -10.87 9.91
CA TYR A 741 -11.57 -10.36 9.51
C TYR A 741 -11.78 -9.03 8.79
N TYR A 742 -11.70 -8.96 7.45
CA TYR A 742 -12.13 -7.76 6.70
C TYR A 742 -13.63 -7.77 6.38
N LEU A 743 -14.25 -6.59 6.42
CA LEU A 743 -15.44 -6.32 5.60
C LEU A 743 -15.00 -6.01 4.16
N ARG A 744 -15.64 -6.67 3.19
CA ARG A 744 -15.47 -6.44 1.75
C ARG A 744 -16.76 -5.88 1.16
N THR A 745 -16.67 -4.72 0.53
CA THR A 745 -17.79 -4.00 -0.10
C THR A 745 -17.59 -3.90 -1.61
N LYS A 746 -18.63 -3.50 -2.36
CA LYS A 746 -18.46 -3.03 -3.75
C LYS A 746 -18.56 -1.49 -3.75
N PRO A 747 -17.85 -0.79 -4.68
CA PRO A 747 -18.04 0.65 -4.88
C PRO A 747 -19.51 1.00 -5.19
N ALA A 748 -19.94 2.21 -4.80
CA ALA A 748 -21.32 2.67 -5.04
C ALA A 748 -21.63 2.87 -6.54
N ALA A 749 -20.63 3.33 -7.30
CA ALA A 749 -20.65 3.41 -8.75
C ALA A 749 -19.63 2.43 -9.36
N ASN A 750 -20.03 1.69 -10.40
CA ASN A 750 -19.11 0.90 -11.20
C ASN A 750 -18.28 1.81 -12.10
N ALA A 751 -16.96 1.59 -12.19
CA ALA A 751 -16.16 2.21 -13.23
C ALA A 751 -16.67 1.83 -14.63
N LEU A 752 -16.62 2.77 -15.57
CA LEU A 752 -17.02 2.52 -16.96
C LEU A 752 -16.15 1.40 -17.56
N GLN A 753 -16.77 0.27 -17.90
CA GLN A 753 -16.09 -0.85 -18.55
C GLN A 753 -15.82 -0.54 -20.02
N PHE A 754 -14.69 0.12 -20.29
CA PHE A 754 -14.24 0.47 -21.66
C PHE A 754 -13.97 -0.75 -22.57
N THR A 755 -13.83 -1.96 -22.00
CA THR A 755 -13.50 -3.18 -22.75
C THR A 755 -14.69 -3.83 -23.47
N VAL A 756 -15.92 -3.34 -23.31
CA VAL A 756 -17.12 -4.03 -23.79
C VAL A 756 -17.93 -3.18 -24.77
N ASP A 757 -18.06 -3.68 -26.00
CA ASP A 757 -18.87 -3.08 -27.06
C ASP A 757 -20.38 -3.22 -26.75
N LYS A 758 -20.92 -2.17 -26.10
CA LYS A 758 -22.33 -2.06 -25.74
C LYS A 758 -23.28 -2.23 -26.94
N THR A 759 -22.84 -1.99 -28.18
CA THR A 759 -23.69 -2.12 -29.37
C THR A 759 -23.91 -3.59 -29.76
N LYS A 760 -23.02 -4.50 -29.37
CA LYS A 760 -23.15 -5.95 -29.57
C LYS A 760 -24.02 -6.61 -28.50
N LEU A 761 -23.77 -6.30 -27.22
CA LEU A 761 -24.63 -6.76 -26.10
C LEU A 761 -26.12 -6.40 -26.31
N ASN A 762 -26.39 -5.20 -26.82
CA ASN A 762 -27.75 -4.73 -27.12
C ASN A 762 -28.38 -5.36 -28.39
N LYS A 763 -27.63 -6.15 -29.16
CA LYS A 763 -28.15 -6.98 -30.25
C LYS A 763 -28.41 -8.41 -29.78
N ALA A 764 -27.48 -9.02 -29.03
CA ALA A 764 -27.65 -10.34 -28.42
C ALA A 764 -28.93 -10.44 -27.56
N ASN A 765 -29.19 -9.41 -26.76
CA ASN A 765 -30.39 -9.29 -25.92
C ASN A 765 -31.69 -8.94 -26.68
N LYS A 766 -31.64 -8.81 -28.03
CA LYS A 766 -32.81 -8.67 -28.90
C LYS A 766 -33.09 -9.96 -29.67
N THR A 767 -32.07 -10.56 -30.32
CA THR A 767 -32.22 -11.85 -31.02
C THR A 767 -32.75 -12.94 -30.08
N SER A 768 -32.24 -12.99 -28.85
CA SER A 768 -32.72 -13.93 -27.80
C SER A 768 -34.16 -13.70 -27.31
N LYS A 769 -34.85 -12.63 -27.75
CA LYS A 769 -36.29 -12.45 -27.51
C LYS A 769 -37.14 -12.84 -28.73
N ASP A 770 -36.69 -12.51 -29.94
CA ASP A 770 -37.43 -12.79 -31.17
C ASP A 770 -37.53 -14.31 -31.46
N ASP A 771 -36.52 -15.10 -31.10
CA ASP A 771 -36.52 -16.57 -31.27
C ASP A 771 -37.54 -17.31 -30.36
N SER A 772 -38.20 -16.62 -29.42
CA SER A 772 -39.26 -17.20 -28.59
C SER A 772 -40.63 -17.31 -29.28
N HIS A 773 -40.75 -16.89 -30.55
CA HIS A 773 -42.01 -16.83 -31.29
C HIS A 773 -41.97 -17.48 -32.69
N ASN A 774 -41.22 -18.59 -32.86
CA ASN A 774 -41.42 -19.45 -34.04
C ASN A 774 -41.02 -20.93 -33.87
N SER A 775 -41.80 -21.70 -33.09
CA SER A 775 -41.94 -23.14 -33.38
C SER A 775 -43.28 -23.71 -32.86
N SER A 776 -44.13 -24.14 -33.79
CA SER A 776 -45.30 -24.96 -33.50
C SER A 776 -45.56 -25.87 -34.71
N ILE A 777 -45.58 -27.18 -34.45
CA ILE A 777 -45.33 -28.23 -35.44
C ILE A 777 -46.47 -28.33 -36.46
N LYS A 778 -46.13 -28.35 -37.75
CA LYS A 778 -47.03 -28.87 -38.79
C LYS A 778 -47.16 -30.38 -38.61
N ASN A 779 -48.36 -30.86 -38.33
CA ASN A 779 -48.77 -32.24 -38.54
C ASN A 779 -49.86 -32.28 -39.60
N GLU A 780 -49.72 -33.15 -40.59
CA GLU A 780 -50.71 -33.34 -41.64
C GLU A 780 -51.89 -34.19 -41.15
N LYS A 781 -53.12 -33.73 -41.40
CA LYS A 781 -54.29 -34.59 -41.67
C LYS A 781 -55.50 -33.81 -42.19
N VAL A 782 -55.83 -34.10 -43.45
CA VAL A 782 -57.17 -34.30 -44.05
C VAL A 782 -58.30 -33.35 -43.63
N ASP A 783 -58.86 -32.65 -44.63
CA ASP A 783 -60.11 -31.88 -44.53
C ASP A 783 -61.32 -32.72 -44.09
N GLU A 784 -62.23 -32.13 -43.31
CA GLU A 784 -63.66 -32.11 -43.66
C GLU A 784 -64.41 -30.96 -42.98
N ASN A 785 -65.62 -30.66 -43.47
CA ASN A 785 -66.40 -29.45 -43.13
C ASN A 785 -67.31 -29.67 -41.89
N LEU A 786 -67.67 -28.59 -41.16
CA LEU A 786 -69.07 -28.10 -41.01
C LEU A 786 -69.29 -27.02 -39.93
N SER A 787 -70.09 -26.00 -40.29
CA SER A 787 -71.03 -25.15 -39.50
C SER A 787 -70.79 -24.76 -38.02
N ASN A 788 -70.65 -23.43 -37.79
CA ASN A 788 -71.55 -22.52 -37.02
C ASN A 788 -72.75 -23.11 -36.22
N PRO A 789 -73.30 -22.36 -35.22
CA PRO A 789 -72.72 -21.34 -34.31
C PRO A 789 -73.27 -21.51 -32.85
N GLU A 790 -73.49 -20.39 -32.10
CA GLU A 790 -74.34 -20.28 -30.87
C GLU A 790 -73.78 -20.94 -29.56
N GLU A 791 -74.05 -20.47 -28.32
CA GLU A 791 -74.64 -19.20 -27.82
C GLU A 791 -74.23 -18.88 -26.35
N ASN A 792 -74.41 -17.61 -25.95
CA ASN A 792 -74.85 -17.06 -24.66
C ASN A 792 -74.23 -17.37 -23.26
N ASP A 793 -74.27 -16.28 -22.46
CA ASP A 793 -74.45 -16.16 -21.01
C ASP A 793 -73.45 -16.75 -19.98
N SER A 794 -73.29 -16.20 -18.75
CA SER A 794 -73.33 -14.80 -18.26
C SER A 794 -73.05 -14.72 -16.75
N LYS A 795 -72.90 -13.48 -16.22
CA LYS A 795 -73.21 -13.04 -14.83
C LYS A 795 -72.30 -13.64 -13.71
N LYS A 796 -71.96 -12.94 -12.63
CA LYS A 796 -72.15 -11.52 -12.23
C LYS A 796 -71.28 -11.20 -10.99
N ASN A 797 -70.76 -9.95 -10.88
CA ASN A 797 -70.89 -8.98 -9.76
C ASN A 797 -70.57 -9.42 -8.29
N ASP A 798 -70.23 -8.58 -7.29
CA ASP A 798 -70.02 -7.12 -7.11
C ASP A 798 -69.48 -6.88 -5.66
N VAL A 799 -69.05 -5.71 -5.15
CA VAL A 799 -68.41 -4.46 -5.66
C VAL A 799 -68.08 -3.54 -4.45
N ASN A 800 -67.64 -2.28 -4.69
CA ASN A 800 -67.38 -1.13 -3.78
C ASN A 800 -65.94 -1.03 -3.21
N ASN A 801 -65.28 0.14 -3.06
CA ASN A 801 -65.44 1.56 -3.48
C ASN A 801 -64.12 2.34 -3.13
N THR A 802 -63.76 3.56 -3.57
CA THR A 802 -64.31 4.57 -4.52
C THR A 802 -63.20 5.50 -5.06
N ASN A 803 -63.39 6.06 -6.26
CA ASN A 803 -63.38 7.48 -6.72
C ASN A 803 -62.83 8.61 -5.79
N SER A 804 -62.35 9.78 -6.25
CA SER A 804 -62.32 10.46 -7.59
C SER A 804 -61.28 11.62 -7.56
N THR A 805 -60.48 11.93 -8.60
CA THR A 805 -60.74 12.65 -9.90
C THR A 805 -60.75 14.19 -9.83
N LEU A 806 -60.25 14.85 -10.90
CA LEU A 806 -60.27 16.30 -11.27
C LEU A 806 -59.03 17.17 -10.88
N VAL A 807 -58.67 18.28 -11.57
CA VAL A 807 -58.40 18.56 -13.02
C VAL A 807 -58.00 20.04 -13.25
N CYS A 808 -57.02 20.31 -14.15
CA CYS A 808 -56.66 21.61 -14.78
C CYS A 808 -56.13 22.79 -13.92
N SER A 809 -55.48 23.85 -14.46
CA SER A 809 -54.54 24.05 -15.61
C SER A 809 -54.14 25.56 -15.71
N LEU A 810 -53.16 25.88 -16.59
CA LEU A 810 -52.84 27.22 -17.18
C LEU A 810 -52.09 28.23 -16.27
N GLU A 811 -51.23 29.16 -16.76
CA GLU A 811 -50.60 29.40 -18.09
C GLU A 811 -49.34 30.31 -17.99
N ASN A 812 -48.54 30.35 -19.07
CA ASN A 812 -47.69 31.42 -19.68
C ASN A 812 -47.29 32.70 -18.88
N GLY A 813 -46.15 33.37 -19.13
CA GLY A 813 -45.05 33.15 -20.09
C GLY A 813 -44.34 34.47 -20.51
N ASP A 814 -43.09 34.35 -20.99
CA ASP A 814 -42.29 35.29 -21.83
C ASP A 814 -41.88 36.74 -21.41
N ALA A 815 -40.70 37.13 -21.93
CA ALA A 815 -40.26 38.46 -22.39
C ALA A 815 -40.04 39.67 -21.43
N SER A 816 -38.83 39.75 -20.87
CA SER A 816 -37.80 40.79 -21.14
C SER A 816 -38.09 42.33 -21.16
N LEU A 817 -37.28 43.03 -20.35
CA LEU A 817 -36.51 44.28 -20.65
C LEU A 817 -37.15 45.71 -20.62
N LYS A 818 -36.31 46.67 -20.15
CA LYS A 818 -36.20 48.11 -20.52
C LYS A 818 -37.15 49.15 -19.86
N ILE A 819 -36.74 50.41 -19.53
CA ILE A 819 -35.42 51.10 -19.49
C ILE A 819 -35.50 52.48 -18.74
N MET A 820 -34.35 53.20 -18.61
CA MET A 820 -34.17 54.59 -18.10
C MET A 820 -34.40 54.76 -16.57
N GLU A 821 -33.86 55.74 -15.82
CA GLU A 821 -32.89 56.86 -15.96
C GLU A 821 -32.53 57.29 -14.50
N GLU A 822 -31.44 57.94 -14.07
CA GLU A 822 -30.06 58.27 -14.51
C GLU A 822 -29.31 58.83 -13.24
N ILE A 823 -28.00 59.09 -13.06
CA ILE A 823 -26.76 59.16 -13.86
C ILE A 823 -25.54 58.79 -12.94
N ILE A 824 -24.33 58.71 -13.51
CA ILE A 824 -22.97 58.60 -12.89
C ILE A 824 -22.55 57.21 -12.37
N GLU A 825 -21.67 56.61 -13.18
CA GLU A 825 -20.61 55.59 -12.98
C GLU A 825 -20.29 55.14 -11.53
N ILE A 826 -19.99 53.86 -11.25
CA ILE A 826 -19.22 52.88 -12.05
C ILE A 826 -19.91 51.49 -12.07
N VAL A 827 -19.95 50.83 -13.23
CA VAL A 827 -20.65 49.53 -13.45
C VAL A 827 -19.70 48.32 -13.41
N LYS A 828 -20.24 47.13 -13.13
CA LYS A 828 -19.54 45.89 -12.75
C LYS A 828 -20.35 44.65 -13.22
N VAL A 829 -19.67 43.56 -13.56
CA VAL A 829 -20.19 42.17 -13.79
C VAL A 829 -20.94 41.86 -15.11
N GLU A 830 -20.46 40.81 -15.80
CA GLU A 830 -21.16 39.61 -16.36
C GLU A 830 -20.07 38.51 -16.34
N GLU A 831 -20.08 37.55 -15.40
CA GLU A 831 -20.65 36.18 -15.47
C GLU A 831 -20.05 35.29 -16.61
N GLU A 832 -19.66 34.04 -16.35
CA GLU A 832 -20.55 32.90 -16.08
C GLU A 832 -20.04 31.92 -14.99
N ILE A 833 -20.90 30.98 -14.56
CA ILE A 833 -20.70 30.04 -13.43
C ILE A 833 -20.57 28.59 -13.92
N ILE A 834 -19.64 27.80 -13.35
CA ILE A 834 -19.77 26.33 -13.29
C ILE A 834 -19.52 25.85 -11.85
N LEU A 835 -20.53 25.17 -11.30
CA LEU A 835 -20.49 24.53 -9.98
C LEU A 835 -19.79 23.16 -10.02
N ASN A 836 -19.14 22.77 -8.92
CA ASN A 836 -18.88 21.37 -8.55
C ASN A 836 -18.64 21.28 -7.04
N ASP A 837 -19.71 20.97 -6.29
CA ASP A 837 -19.71 20.89 -4.84
C ASP A 837 -19.88 19.44 -4.37
N GLU A 838 -18.98 18.95 -3.52
CA GLU A 838 -19.25 17.80 -2.63
C GLU A 838 -18.52 18.00 -1.29
N THR A 839 -19.14 18.72 -0.34
CA THR A 839 -19.57 18.15 0.95
C THR A 839 -20.05 19.22 1.95
N SER A 840 -21.27 19.04 2.49
CA SER A 840 -21.60 19.39 3.88
C SER A 840 -22.86 18.67 4.39
N GLN A 841 -22.90 18.44 5.69
CA GLN A 841 -24.04 17.95 6.49
C GLN A 841 -24.62 19.16 7.28
N ILE A 842 -25.86 19.18 7.84
CA ILE A 842 -26.86 18.12 8.08
C ILE A 842 -28.30 18.72 8.09
N LEU A 843 -29.31 17.83 8.14
CA LEU A 843 -30.77 18.03 8.32
C LEU A 843 -31.15 19.07 9.42
N LEU A 844 -32.31 19.75 9.41
CA LEU A 844 -33.72 19.33 9.64
C LEU A 844 -34.65 20.58 9.46
N ASP A 845 -36.00 20.58 9.36
CA ASP A 845 -37.06 19.55 9.25
C ASP A 845 -38.37 20.14 8.65
N THR A 846 -39.34 19.26 8.33
CA THR A 846 -40.82 19.45 8.27
C THR A 846 -41.51 20.63 7.54
N ASP A 847 -42.65 20.30 6.95
CA ASP A 847 -43.81 21.15 6.57
C ASP A 847 -43.61 22.26 5.52
N GLY A 848 -44.20 22.01 4.33
CA GLY A 848 -44.16 22.94 3.21
C GLY A 848 -45.14 24.11 3.34
N SER A 849 -44.60 25.32 3.52
CA SER A 849 -45.25 26.56 3.08
C SER A 849 -44.19 27.59 2.68
N GLU A 850 -44.24 28.06 1.44
CA GLU A 850 -43.38 29.15 0.96
C GLU A 850 -43.73 30.46 1.69
N LYS A 851 -42.72 31.10 2.29
CA LYS A 851 -42.81 32.48 2.81
C LYS A 851 -41.49 33.18 2.60
N GLU A 852 -41.50 34.20 1.76
CA GLU A 852 -40.35 35.08 1.54
C GLU A 852 -40.08 35.93 2.79
N VAL A 853 -38.80 36.20 3.07
CA VAL A 853 -38.36 37.18 4.08
C VAL A 853 -37.70 38.33 3.34
N VAL A 854 -38.47 39.40 3.14
CA VAL A 854 -37.99 40.63 2.50
C VAL A 854 -37.22 41.47 3.52
N ILE A 855 -36.04 41.95 3.16
CA ILE A 855 -35.29 42.97 3.92
C ILE A 855 -35.04 44.16 2.99
N THR A 856 -35.71 45.27 3.27
CA THR A 856 -35.57 46.55 2.55
C THR A 856 -34.47 47.41 3.17
N THR A 857 -33.61 48.00 2.34
CA THR A 857 -32.58 48.96 2.77
C THR A 857 -32.91 50.36 2.29
N GLU A 858 -33.38 51.23 3.19
CA GLU A 858 -33.52 52.67 2.94
C GLU A 858 -32.58 53.48 3.85
N ASP A 859 -31.44 53.84 3.25
CA ASP A 859 -30.70 55.10 3.34
C ASP A 859 -30.08 55.69 4.65
N VAL A 860 -28.90 56.30 4.41
CA VAL A 860 -28.20 57.33 5.20
C VAL A 860 -28.21 57.24 6.75
N SER A 861 -27.58 56.21 7.32
CA SER A 861 -26.45 56.37 8.26
C SER A 861 -25.88 55.02 8.70
N GLY A 862 -24.59 54.98 9.03
CA GLY A 862 -23.87 53.72 9.27
C GLY A 862 -24.26 53.01 10.57
N ASN A 863 -25.22 52.07 10.52
CA ASN A 863 -25.31 50.86 11.35
C ASN A 863 -26.53 49.99 10.93
N VAL A 864 -26.36 49.11 9.94
CA VAL A 864 -27.41 48.13 9.59
C VAL A 864 -27.53 47.09 10.71
N THR A 865 -28.71 47.01 11.34
CA THR A 865 -28.96 46.11 12.49
C THR A 865 -30.08 45.13 12.14
N ALA A 866 -29.73 43.86 11.89
CA ALA A 866 -30.72 42.81 11.68
C ALA A 866 -31.22 42.25 13.02
N ILE A 867 -32.54 42.25 13.24
CA ILE A 867 -33.16 41.72 14.46
C ILE A 867 -33.90 40.42 14.13
N SER A 868 -33.38 39.29 14.62
CA SER A 868 -34.16 38.05 14.69
C SER A 868 -35.19 38.13 15.82
N GLN A 869 -36.37 37.53 15.63
CA GLN A 869 -37.35 37.33 16.71
C GLN A 869 -36.85 36.40 17.83
N SER A 870 -35.69 35.75 17.66
CA SER A 870 -34.98 34.99 18.70
C SER A 870 -33.82 35.76 19.38
N SER A 871 -33.89 37.10 19.43
CA SER A 871 -33.08 37.98 20.31
C SER A 871 -31.55 37.78 20.28
N GLN A 872 -30.98 37.50 19.10
CA GLN A 872 -29.54 37.63 18.87
C GLN A 872 -29.29 38.71 17.81
N ILE A 873 -28.36 39.61 18.10
CA ILE A 873 -27.87 40.65 17.19
C ILE A 873 -26.62 40.10 16.51
N ILE A 874 -26.59 40.08 15.18
CA ILE A 874 -25.40 39.74 14.40
C ILE A 874 -24.89 41.03 13.76
N GLN A 875 -23.69 41.45 14.16
CA GLN A 875 -23.02 42.62 13.60
C GLN A 875 -22.18 42.18 12.39
N ILE A 876 -22.41 42.81 11.24
CA ILE A 876 -21.61 42.61 10.03
C ILE A 876 -20.47 43.64 10.04
N ILE A 877 -19.25 43.20 9.76
CA ILE A 877 -18.06 44.04 9.57
C ILE A 877 -17.57 43.84 8.15
N THR A 878 -17.33 44.93 7.43
CA THR A 878 -16.80 44.94 6.06
C THR A 878 -15.41 45.58 6.07
N ASP A 879 -14.37 44.80 5.81
CA ASP A 879 -13.01 45.32 5.67
C ASP A 879 -12.66 45.60 4.19
N TYR A 880 -11.76 46.56 3.96
CA TYR A 880 -11.40 47.15 2.67
C TYR A 880 -9.93 46.86 2.31
N GLU A 881 -9.61 46.41 1.09
CA GLU A 881 -8.25 46.02 0.72
C GLU A 881 -7.50 47.08 -0.13
N CYS A 882 -6.22 47.30 0.19
CA CYS A 882 -5.30 48.10 -0.62
C CYS A 882 -4.76 47.31 -1.81
N VAL A 883 -5.19 47.68 -3.01
CA VAL A 883 -4.78 47.07 -4.29
C VAL A 883 -3.27 47.14 -4.58
N THR A 884 -2.51 48.01 -3.92
CA THR A 884 -1.05 48.15 -4.14
C THR A 884 -0.22 47.22 -3.25
N CYS A 885 -0.72 46.81 -2.08
CA CYS A 885 0.06 45.96 -1.15
C CYS A 885 -0.72 44.83 -0.44
N HIS A 886 -1.98 44.62 -0.83
CA HIS A 886 -2.89 43.56 -0.35
C HIS A 886 -3.05 43.54 1.18
N ARG A 887 -3.20 44.73 1.78
CA ARG A 887 -3.55 44.91 3.19
C ARG A 887 -5.02 45.27 3.35
N ILE A 888 -5.65 44.65 4.34
CA ILE A 888 -7.06 44.77 4.66
C ILE A 888 -7.25 45.73 5.87
N PHE A 889 -8.19 46.67 5.76
CA PHE A 889 -8.43 47.78 6.69
C PHE A 889 -9.91 47.89 7.06
N GLN A 890 -10.23 48.13 8.34
CA GLN A 890 -11.61 48.04 8.84
C GLN A 890 -12.50 49.26 8.52
N SER A 891 -12.00 50.19 7.71
CA SER A 891 -12.71 51.39 7.24
C SER A 891 -12.01 51.95 6.02
N GLU A 892 -12.77 52.58 5.11
CA GLU A 892 -12.25 53.20 3.89
C GLU A 892 -11.24 54.33 4.17
N ASP A 893 -11.38 55.07 5.27
CA ASP A 893 -10.48 56.17 5.62
C ASP A 893 -9.07 55.70 5.99
N MET A 894 -8.94 54.60 6.74
CA MET A 894 -7.63 53.96 7.00
C MET A 894 -6.99 53.39 5.72
N LEU A 895 -7.80 52.97 4.74
CA LEU A 895 -7.30 52.60 3.42
C LEU A 895 -6.79 53.84 2.65
N LYS A 896 -7.46 54.99 2.73
CA LYS A 896 -7.03 56.25 2.10
C LYS A 896 -5.72 56.77 2.70
N GLU A 897 -5.61 56.88 4.02
CA GLU A 897 -4.35 57.27 4.68
C GLU A 897 -3.18 56.36 4.28
N HIS A 898 -3.44 55.06 4.08
CA HIS A 898 -2.44 54.12 3.63
C HIS A 898 -2.10 54.27 2.14
N LEU A 899 -3.08 54.54 1.27
CA LEU A 899 -2.88 54.69 -0.18
C LEU A 899 -2.03 55.92 -0.53
N ASP A 900 -2.17 57.02 0.21
CA ASP A 900 -1.31 58.21 0.03
C ASP A 900 0.16 57.88 0.35
N VAL A 901 0.43 57.14 1.42
CA VAL A 901 1.79 56.68 1.77
C VAL A 901 2.31 55.63 0.78
N CYS A 902 1.43 54.82 0.18
CA CYS A 902 1.80 53.74 -0.72
C CYS A 902 2.13 54.19 -2.17
N ARG A 903 2.14 55.52 -2.43
CA ARG A 903 2.39 56.10 -3.77
C ARG A 903 3.73 56.84 -3.92
N GLU A 904 4.52 57.01 -2.86
CA GLU A 904 5.79 57.77 -2.91
C GLU A 904 7.08 56.91 -3.08
N GLU A 905 7.01 55.56 -3.10
CA GLU A 905 8.21 54.70 -3.18
C GLU A 905 8.59 54.22 -4.60
N ASP A 906 7.89 54.63 -5.66
CA ASP A 906 8.02 54.01 -7.01
C ASP A 906 8.20 55.01 -8.19
N ASP A 907 9.04 56.05 -8.00
CA ASP A 907 9.39 56.99 -9.09
C ASP A 907 10.89 57.41 -9.07
N SER A 908 11.70 56.75 -9.91
CA SER A 908 12.77 57.37 -10.73
C SER A 908 13.71 56.35 -11.41
N THR A 909 13.25 55.71 -12.49
CA THR A 909 14.17 55.21 -13.51
C THR A 909 14.54 56.34 -14.48
N ASN A 910 15.82 56.50 -14.82
CA ASN A 910 16.24 57.39 -15.90
C ASN A 910 17.31 56.71 -16.79
N ILE A 911 17.39 57.14 -18.04
CA ILE A 911 17.77 56.31 -19.21
C ILE A 911 19.20 56.65 -19.71
N LEU A 912 19.67 55.98 -20.77
CA LEU A 912 20.82 56.27 -21.67
C LEU A 912 22.17 55.62 -21.28
N GLU A 913 23.01 55.11 -22.21
CA GLU A 913 22.76 54.60 -23.57
C GLU A 913 23.95 53.73 -24.08
N LEU A 914 23.74 53.08 -25.23
CA LEU A 914 24.67 52.35 -26.13
C LEU A 914 26.21 52.49 -25.97
N GLY A 915 26.91 51.35 -26.08
CA GLY A 915 27.89 51.20 -27.19
C GLY A 915 29.31 50.63 -26.93
N ASN A 916 29.69 49.71 -27.84
CA ASN A 916 31.00 49.59 -28.52
C ASN A 916 32.22 48.79 -27.96
N LEU A 917 32.67 47.88 -28.84
CA LEU A 917 34.05 47.43 -29.17
C LEU A 917 34.76 46.32 -28.33
N ASP A 918 34.98 45.18 -29.02
CA ASP A 918 36.27 44.49 -29.25
C ASP A 918 37.04 43.85 -28.05
N ASN A 919 37.78 42.71 -28.14
CA ASN A 919 38.36 41.98 -29.29
C ASN A 919 38.91 40.56 -28.91
N TYR A 920 39.20 39.70 -29.92
CA TYR A 920 40.15 38.54 -29.98
C TYR A 920 39.85 37.16 -29.31
N ASP A 921 39.73 36.12 -30.18
CA ASP A 921 40.54 34.87 -30.36
C ASP A 921 40.72 33.88 -29.17
N SER A 922 40.48 32.54 -29.26
CA SER A 922 41.11 31.42 -30.03
C SER A 922 42.58 31.15 -29.63
N GLU A 923 43.17 29.94 -29.59
CA GLU A 923 42.99 28.59 -30.21
C GLU A 923 43.24 27.49 -29.11
N ASP A 924 42.64 26.28 -29.07
CA ASP A 924 42.82 25.00 -29.83
C ASP A 924 44.11 24.17 -29.58
N GLU A 925 43.93 22.85 -29.34
CA GLU A 925 44.80 21.66 -29.61
C GLU A 925 46.28 21.63 -29.12
N ASP A 926 47.06 20.53 -29.27
CA ASP A 926 46.96 19.15 -28.72
C ASP A 926 48.38 18.51 -28.71
N ASP A 927 48.59 17.40 -27.97
CA ASP A 927 49.70 16.40 -28.14
C ASP A 927 51.19 16.88 -28.05
N ALA A 928 52.25 16.04 -27.87
CA ALA A 928 52.42 14.69 -27.33
C ALA A 928 53.93 14.45 -26.96
N ASP A 929 54.30 13.17 -26.77
CA ASP A 929 55.64 12.53 -26.79
C ASP A 929 56.48 12.31 -25.50
N ASP A 930 57.25 11.21 -25.60
CA ASP A 930 57.88 10.31 -24.60
C ASP A 930 59.44 10.61 -24.53
N PRO A 931 60.40 9.76 -24.04
CA PRO A 931 60.33 8.39 -23.50
C PRO A 931 61.23 8.02 -22.28
N ASP A 932 61.16 6.73 -21.92
CA ASP A 932 62.18 5.85 -21.30
C ASP A 932 62.68 6.09 -19.85
N TYR A 933 62.35 5.17 -18.92
CA TYR A 933 63.26 4.06 -18.53
C TYR A 933 62.59 2.99 -17.61
N GLU A 934 63.13 1.76 -17.59
CA GLU A 934 62.58 0.57 -16.88
C GLU A 934 63.34 0.14 -15.60
N PHE A 935 62.63 -0.55 -14.67
CA PHE A 935 63.09 -1.61 -13.72
C PHE A 935 64.27 -1.31 -12.74
N ASN A 936 64.42 -1.86 -11.52
CA ASN A 936 63.61 -2.69 -10.59
C ASN A 936 64.14 -2.35 -9.13
N ASP A 937 64.20 -3.12 -8.02
CA ASP A 937 63.90 -4.52 -7.62
C ASP A 937 63.82 -4.62 -6.06
N THR A 938 63.41 -5.78 -5.53
CA THR A 938 63.66 -6.34 -4.17
C THR A 938 62.90 -5.79 -2.93
N SER A 939 63.11 -6.47 -1.80
CA SER A 939 62.09 -6.75 -0.78
C SER A 939 62.43 -6.33 0.66
N ILE A 940 61.40 -5.89 1.38
CA ILE A 940 61.14 -6.10 2.82
C ILE A 940 62.36 -6.02 3.77
N GLU A 941 62.46 -4.92 4.51
CA GLU A 941 62.85 -4.99 5.93
C GLU A 941 62.08 -3.93 6.75
N ASP A 942 62.09 -4.07 8.08
CA ASP A 942 61.02 -3.53 8.94
C ASP A 942 61.47 -2.35 9.84
N THR A 943 60.49 -1.61 10.37
CA THR A 943 60.53 -0.64 11.48
C THR A 943 60.97 0.84 11.27
N LYS A 944 59.95 1.70 11.41
CA LYS A 944 59.88 2.92 12.28
C LYS A 944 60.48 4.28 11.84
N ALA A 945 59.52 5.18 11.52
CA ALA A 945 59.51 6.63 11.85
C ALA A 945 60.48 7.54 11.06
N GLN A 946 60.22 8.85 10.90
CA GLN A 946 59.21 9.74 11.50
C GLN A 946 58.39 10.51 10.44
N LYS A 947 57.17 10.95 10.79
CA LYS A 947 56.36 11.92 10.01
C LYS A 947 56.07 13.15 10.87
N ASN A 948 56.20 14.34 10.31
CA ASN A 948 55.73 15.60 10.91
C ASN A 948 54.34 15.95 10.36
N ASN A 949 53.28 15.58 11.09
CA ASN A 949 51.90 15.92 10.74
C ASN A 949 51.43 17.16 11.52
N ASN A 950 51.12 18.26 10.83
CA ASN A 950 50.35 19.39 11.39
C ASN A 950 48.84 19.15 11.26
N GLU A 951 48.36 17.98 11.71
CA GLU A 951 46.94 17.66 11.80
C GLU A 951 46.39 18.00 13.19
N LYS A 952 45.14 18.50 13.23
CA LYS A 952 44.49 18.93 14.47
C LYS A 952 44.03 17.70 15.28
N PRO A 953 44.48 17.49 16.53
CA PRO A 953 44.18 16.26 17.28
C PRO A 953 42.70 16.18 17.68
N THR A 954 42.01 15.14 17.19
CA THR A 954 40.63 14.82 17.58
C THR A 954 40.58 14.15 18.94
N ILE A 955 40.03 14.84 19.94
CA ILE A 955 39.79 14.28 21.28
C ILE A 955 38.47 13.50 21.25
N LYS A 956 38.48 12.25 21.73
CA LYS A 956 37.25 11.45 21.93
C LYS A 956 36.55 11.91 23.23
N PRO A 957 35.20 11.99 23.25
CA PRO A 957 34.46 12.29 24.48
C PRO A 957 34.65 11.18 25.52
N VAL A 958 34.53 11.54 26.80
CA VAL A 958 34.56 10.62 27.95
C VAL A 958 33.33 10.85 28.83
N PRO A 959 32.86 9.85 29.60
CA PRO A 959 31.64 9.99 30.42
C PRO A 959 31.75 11.08 31.49
N ASP A 960 30.62 11.65 31.89
CA ASP A 960 30.53 12.81 32.80
C ASP A 960 31.11 12.57 34.21
N THR A 961 31.38 11.32 34.58
CA THR A 961 32.09 10.94 35.82
C THR A 961 33.61 11.05 35.73
N GLN A 962 34.16 11.32 34.53
CA GLN A 962 35.61 11.35 34.27
C GLN A 962 36.08 12.71 33.73
N CYS A 963 37.24 13.16 34.21
CA CYS A 963 37.81 14.46 33.81
C CYS A 963 38.27 14.42 32.35
N HIS A 964 37.76 15.34 31.52
CA HIS A 964 38.12 15.45 30.10
C HIS A 964 39.63 15.63 29.82
N CYS A 965 40.43 16.13 30.76
CA CYS A 965 41.88 16.28 30.61
C CYS A 965 42.66 14.95 30.77
N CYS A 966 42.26 14.06 31.68
CA CYS A 966 43.01 12.83 32.00
C CYS A 966 42.25 11.52 31.73
N ALA A 967 40.92 11.54 31.61
CA ALA A 967 40.05 10.36 31.61
C ALA A 967 40.16 9.49 32.89
N GLU A 968 40.55 10.10 34.01
CA GLU A 968 40.44 9.50 35.35
C GLU A 968 39.17 10.01 36.05
N ASP A 969 38.68 9.24 37.03
CA ASP A 969 37.50 9.55 37.84
C ASP A 969 37.65 10.90 38.55
N LEU A 970 36.64 11.78 38.43
CA LEU A 970 36.68 13.17 38.90
C LEU A 970 37.07 13.31 40.38
N LYS A 971 36.78 12.30 41.23
CA LYS A 971 37.13 12.31 42.65
C LYS A 971 38.62 12.06 42.95
N THR A 972 39.39 11.59 41.96
CA THR A 972 40.82 11.22 42.10
C THR A 972 41.74 11.85 41.04
N ALA A 973 41.16 12.62 40.13
CA ALA A 973 41.88 13.37 39.11
C ALA A 973 42.76 14.46 39.74
N HIS A 974 43.90 14.75 39.10
CA HIS A 974 44.85 15.81 39.45
C HIS A 974 45.59 15.71 40.81
N SER A 975 45.38 14.64 41.59
CA SER A 975 46.12 14.35 42.82
C SER A 975 47.16 13.23 42.65
N GLY A 976 48.38 13.44 43.15
CA GLY A 976 49.40 12.41 43.34
C GLY A 976 50.09 11.88 42.07
N GLY A 977 50.27 12.71 41.04
CA GLY A 977 50.98 12.33 39.80
C GLY A 977 52.30 13.09 39.57
N GLU A 978 53.28 12.44 38.94
CA GLU A 978 54.63 12.99 38.73
C GLU A 978 54.69 14.14 37.71
N PHE A 979 53.80 14.17 36.71
CA PHE A 979 53.83 15.14 35.62
C PHE A 979 52.99 16.38 35.97
N LYS A 980 53.61 17.42 36.54
CA LYS A 980 52.92 18.68 36.87
C LYS A 980 52.79 19.65 35.70
N CYS A 981 51.68 20.38 35.63
CA CYS A 981 51.55 21.54 34.75
C CYS A 981 52.23 22.77 35.37
N LEU A 982 53.19 23.37 34.68
CA LEU A 982 53.92 24.54 35.18
C LEU A 982 53.11 25.85 35.14
N GLU A 983 51.97 25.88 34.46
CA GLU A 983 51.08 27.06 34.36
C GLU A 983 49.91 27.05 35.36
N CYS A 984 49.64 25.93 36.04
CA CYS A 984 48.55 25.83 37.05
C CYS A 984 48.77 24.80 38.18
N GLU A 985 49.98 24.23 38.28
CA GLU A 985 50.47 23.26 39.27
C GLU A 985 49.70 21.92 39.43
N LEU A 986 48.59 21.72 38.71
CA LEU A 986 47.85 20.46 38.68
C LEU A 986 48.75 19.28 38.28
N SER A 987 48.60 18.15 38.98
CA SER A 987 49.54 17.03 38.98
C SER A 987 48.98 15.79 38.30
N PHE A 988 49.60 15.31 37.21
CA PHE A 988 49.07 14.26 36.35
C PHE A 988 49.93 12.98 36.42
N LYS A 989 49.28 11.80 36.42
CA LYS A 989 49.97 10.50 36.51
C LYS A 989 50.60 10.04 35.19
N LYS A 990 50.30 10.71 34.06
CA LYS A 990 50.76 10.36 32.71
C LYS A 990 50.96 11.62 31.87
N ASN A 991 52.11 11.73 31.18
CA ASN A 991 52.46 12.91 30.39
C ASN A 991 51.44 13.25 29.28
N SER A 992 50.85 12.24 28.63
CA SER A 992 49.81 12.47 27.60
C SER A 992 48.54 13.16 28.12
N SER A 993 48.25 13.05 29.42
CA SER A 993 47.15 13.79 30.06
C SER A 993 47.53 15.25 30.34
N LEU A 994 48.81 15.51 30.64
CA LEU A 994 49.35 16.86 30.76
C LEU A 994 49.36 17.58 29.41
N GLU A 995 49.76 16.92 28.33
CA GLU A 995 49.74 17.52 26.98
C GLU A 995 48.31 17.81 26.50
N ARG A 996 47.34 16.91 26.74
CA ARG A 996 45.92 17.22 26.46
C ARG A 996 45.43 18.40 27.30
N HIS A 997 45.83 18.50 28.57
CA HIS A 997 45.51 19.65 29.41
C HIS A 997 46.09 20.97 28.85
N LYS A 998 47.37 21.00 28.44
CA LYS A 998 48.00 22.15 27.77
C LYS A 998 47.23 22.59 26.53
N ILE A 999 46.88 21.63 25.65
CA ILE A 999 46.17 21.91 24.40
C ILE A 999 44.74 22.44 24.65
N VAL A 1000 44.03 21.92 25.64
CA VAL A 1000 42.63 22.30 25.91
C VAL A 1000 42.51 23.59 26.73
N ILE A 1001 43.45 23.87 27.63
CA ILE A 1001 43.34 24.99 28.59
C ILE A 1001 44.26 26.18 28.25
N HIS A 1002 45.46 25.94 27.69
CA HIS A 1002 46.51 26.96 27.60
C HIS A 1002 46.87 27.37 26.15
N TRP A 1003 46.43 26.64 25.12
CA TRP A 1003 46.80 26.91 23.73
C TRP A 1003 46.24 28.24 23.18
N LYS A 1004 47.15 29.19 22.89
CA LYS A 1004 46.83 30.47 22.22
C LYS A 1004 47.16 30.43 20.72
N CYS A 1005 46.52 31.33 19.97
CA CYS A 1005 46.84 31.62 18.57
C CYS A 1005 47.49 33.02 18.50
N GLU A 1006 48.37 33.25 17.53
CA GLU A 1006 49.02 34.55 17.30
C GLU A 1006 48.00 35.67 17.01
N SER A 1007 48.43 36.93 17.20
CA SER A 1007 47.52 38.06 17.23
C SER A 1007 48.08 39.32 16.54
N TYR A 1008 47.25 39.92 15.70
CA TYR A 1008 47.54 41.11 14.87
C TYR A 1008 47.16 42.41 15.60
N THR A 1009 48.11 43.32 15.78
CA THR A 1009 47.89 44.60 16.50
C THR A 1009 47.43 45.73 15.57
N CYS A 1010 46.58 46.63 16.07
CA CYS A 1010 46.25 47.88 15.39
C CYS A 1010 47.25 49.00 15.72
N ILE A 1011 47.87 49.57 14.70
CA ILE A 1011 48.84 50.68 14.82
C ILE A 1011 48.18 51.96 15.38
N ASN A 1012 46.88 52.16 15.16
CA ASN A 1012 46.18 53.40 15.56
C ASN A 1012 45.77 53.44 17.05
N CYS A 1013 45.73 52.31 17.77
CA CYS A 1013 45.30 52.27 19.18
C CYS A 1013 45.86 51.10 20.01
N GLY A 1014 46.81 50.32 19.49
CA GLY A 1014 47.46 49.22 20.21
C GLY A 1014 46.62 47.96 20.45
N SER A 1015 45.34 47.92 20.07
CA SER A 1015 44.46 46.77 20.31
C SER A 1015 44.84 45.55 19.45
N THR A 1016 44.81 44.36 20.03
CA THR A 1016 45.25 43.11 19.37
C THR A 1016 44.08 42.18 19.01
N PHE A 1017 44.15 41.56 17.82
CA PHE A 1017 43.07 40.79 17.20
C PHE A 1017 43.53 39.41 16.75
N ARG A 1018 42.64 38.41 16.79
CA ARG A 1018 42.97 37.01 16.45
C ARG A 1018 43.30 36.80 14.96
N ASP A 1019 42.88 37.71 14.08
CA ASP A 1019 43.08 37.59 12.63
C ASP A 1019 43.08 38.96 11.91
N LYS A 1020 43.64 38.98 10.70
CA LYS A 1020 43.79 40.18 9.85
C LYS A 1020 42.45 40.77 9.37
N LYS A 1021 41.38 39.95 9.27
CA LYS A 1021 40.02 40.37 8.85
C LYS A 1021 39.32 41.11 9.99
N SER A 1022 39.49 40.63 11.23
CA SER A 1022 39.06 41.28 12.47
C SER A 1022 39.77 42.62 12.70
N LEU A 1023 41.09 42.68 12.50
CA LEU A 1023 41.86 43.93 12.53
C LEU A 1023 41.33 44.97 11.51
N ASN A 1024 41.12 44.55 10.26
CA ASN A 1024 40.59 45.44 9.22
C ASN A 1024 39.18 45.94 9.55
N LYS A 1025 38.30 45.08 10.11
CA LYS A 1025 36.97 45.49 10.59
C LYS A 1025 37.08 46.56 11.67
N HIS A 1026 37.94 46.37 12.66
CA HIS A 1026 38.16 47.35 13.74
C HIS A 1026 38.70 48.69 13.20
N ARG A 1027 39.66 48.70 12.27
CA ARG A 1027 40.13 49.95 11.63
C ARG A 1027 38.98 50.73 11.00
N TYR A 1028 38.11 50.04 10.27
CA TYR A 1028 36.92 50.61 9.61
C TYR A 1028 35.77 51.02 10.55
N THR A 1029 35.73 50.55 11.80
CA THR A 1029 34.67 50.92 12.77
C THR A 1029 35.11 51.94 13.82
N THR A 1030 36.40 52.13 14.02
CA THR A 1030 36.94 52.82 15.22
C THR A 1030 37.78 54.06 14.89
N HIS A 1031 38.27 54.18 13.66
CA HIS A 1031 39.16 55.27 13.23
C HIS A 1031 38.69 56.01 11.96
N VAL A 1032 37.44 55.79 11.55
CA VAL A 1032 36.82 56.48 10.41
C VAL A 1032 35.50 57.07 10.88
N ASN A 1033 35.44 58.41 11.03
CA ASN A 1033 34.26 59.11 11.51
C ASN A 1033 33.04 58.86 10.60
N ARG A 1034 31.86 58.66 11.23
CA ARG A 1034 30.56 58.60 10.55
C ARG A 1034 29.49 59.25 11.42
N ASN A 1035 28.53 59.90 10.78
CA ASN A 1035 27.43 60.60 11.43
C ASN A 1035 26.56 59.67 12.27
N ILE A 1036 25.99 60.22 13.35
CA ILE A 1036 25.16 59.51 14.33
C ILE A 1036 23.69 59.85 14.06
N TYR A 1037 22.83 58.85 14.13
CA TYR A 1037 21.40 58.92 13.86
C TYR A 1037 20.63 58.69 15.17
N LYS A 1038 19.74 59.62 15.55
CA LYS A 1038 18.94 59.53 16.80
C LYS A 1038 17.61 58.80 16.55
N CYS A 1039 17.04 58.18 17.59
CA CYS A 1039 15.65 57.74 17.63
C CYS A 1039 14.79 58.78 18.35
N ASP A 1040 13.78 59.28 17.64
CA ASP A 1040 13.06 60.52 17.96
C ASP A 1040 12.09 60.37 19.16
N THR A 1041 11.71 59.13 19.50
CA THR A 1041 10.73 58.79 20.54
C THR A 1041 11.33 58.18 21.81
N CYS A 1042 12.63 57.86 21.84
CA CYS A 1042 13.26 57.22 23.00
C CYS A 1042 14.71 57.67 23.26
N ASP A 1043 15.14 58.75 22.62
CA ASP A 1043 16.43 59.42 22.80
C ASP A 1043 17.72 58.58 22.64
N THR A 1044 17.62 57.37 22.07
CA THR A 1044 18.80 56.52 21.78
C THR A 1044 19.50 56.91 20.47
N TYR A 1045 20.82 56.69 20.40
CA TYR A 1045 21.68 57.11 19.29
C TYR A 1045 22.39 55.92 18.63
N PHE A 1046 22.46 55.92 17.29
CA PHE A 1046 22.96 54.82 16.46
C PHE A 1046 23.97 55.32 15.42
N SER A 1047 25.12 54.65 15.29
CA SER A 1047 26.18 55.06 14.35
C SER A 1047 25.90 54.76 12.86
N ARG A 1048 24.75 54.16 12.52
CA ARG A 1048 24.33 53.82 11.15
C ARG A 1048 22.79 53.77 11.05
N ASN A 1049 22.22 54.40 10.01
CA ASN A 1049 20.77 54.47 9.76
C ASN A 1049 20.06 53.08 9.79
N TYR A 1050 20.66 52.04 9.19
CA TYR A 1050 20.15 50.66 9.25
C TYR A 1050 19.89 50.15 10.67
N HIS A 1051 20.73 50.52 11.64
CA HIS A 1051 20.54 50.10 13.04
C HIS A 1051 19.40 50.87 13.72
N LEU A 1052 19.14 52.11 13.32
CA LEU A 1052 17.98 52.90 13.74
C LEU A 1052 16.67 52.33 13.14
N LYS A 1053 16.62 52.07 11.83
CA LYS A 1053 15.45 51.40 11.19
C LYS A 1053 15.17 50.06 11.86
N ARG A 1054 16.22 49.24 12.11
CA ARG A 1054 16.09 47.97 12.82
C ARG A 1054 15.66 48.12 14.29
N HIS A 1055 16.09 49.15 15.00
CA HIS A 1055 15.63 49.43 16.37
C HIS A 1055 14.13 49.77 16.39
N LYS A 1056 13.67 50.67 15.51
CA LYS A 1056 12.23 51.00 15.35
C LYS A 1056 11.39 49.76 14.98
N MET A 1057 11.99 48.77 14.32
CA MET A 1057 11.31 47.54 13.85
C MET A 1057 11.43 46.31 14.78
N GLN A 1058 12.41 46.23 15.68
CA GLN A 1058 12.68 45.03 16.49
C GLN A 1058 12.62 45.21 18.02
N SER A 1059 12.61 46.45 18.53
CA SER A 1059 12.75 46.70 19.98
C SER A 1059 11.44 46.86 20.75
N GLY A 1060 10.26 46.72 20.12
CA GLY A 1060 8.96 46.80 20.80
C GLY A 1060 8.64 48.14 21.46
N CYS A 1061 9.44 49.18 21.18
CA CYS A 1061 9.22 50.55 21.68
C CYS A 1061 8.02 51.23 21.00
N HIS A 1062 7.58 50.67 19.86
CA HIS A 1062 6.30 50.88 19.20
C HIS A 1062 5.70 49.48 18.97
N GLY A 1063 4.36 49.37 19.00
CA GLY A 1063 3.66 48.13 19.34
C GLY A 1063 3.73 46.94 18.36
N ASP A 1064 3.47 45.76 18.92
CA ASP A 1064 3.13 44.47 18.29
C ASP A 1064 3.97 43.92 17.13
N ILE A 1065 4.79 42.91 17.46
CA ILE A 1065 5.06 41.76 16.58
C ILE A 1065 4.72 40.49 17.37
N ARG A 1066 3.78 39.69 16.85
CA ARG A 1066 3.26 38.49 17.53
C ARG A 1066 4.32 37.38 17.66
N LYS A 1067 4.39 36.77 18.85
CA LYS A 1067 5.08 35.49 19.06
C LYS A 1067 4.24 34.34 18.52
N THR A 1068 4.85 33.44 17.75
CA THR A 1068 4.39 32.05 17.59
C THR A 1068 5.60 31.12 17.54
N PHE A 1069 5.71 30.24 18.54
CA PHE A 1069 6.78 29.23 18.76
C PHE A 1069 8.15 29.79 19.19
N ASP A 1070 8.67 29.26 20.32
CA ASP A 1070 9.97 29.66 20.89
C ASP A 1070 11.15 28.98 20.18
N CYS A 1071 11.49 29.51 19.00
CA CYS A 1071 12.74 29.23 18.27
C CYS A 1071 13.47 30.55 17.95
N GLN A 1072 14.76 30.47 17.58
CA GLN A 1072 15.64 31.65 17.49
C GLN A 1072 15.13 32.74 16.53
N ALA A 1073 15.50 33.99 16.79
CA ALA A 1073 15.23 35.11 15.90
C ALA A 1073 16.22 35.16 14.72
N PHE A 1074 15.71 35.34 13.50
CA PHE A 1074 16.51 35.34 12.26
C PHE A 1074 16.70 36.76 11.70
N SER A 1075 17.83 37.00 11.04
CA SER A 1075 18.26 38.32 10.55
C SER A 1075 17.96 38.62 9.07
N ALA A 1076 17.37 37.67 8.34
CA ALA A 1076 16.99 37.83 6.93
C ALA A 1076 15.78 36.94 6.59
N LYS A 1077 14.91 37.40 5.67
CA LYS A 1077 13.68 36.67 5.26
C LYS A 1077 14.00 35.29 4.68
N SER A 1078 15.08 35.17 3.90
CA SER A 1078 15.55 33.88 3.35
C SER A 1078 16.01 32.91 4.44
N SER A 1079 16.72 33.37 5.46
CA SER A 1079 17.15 32.54 6.61
C SER A 1079 15.96 32.12 7.48
N LEU A 1080 14.99 33.02 7.70
CA LEU A 1080 13.73 32.68 8.36
C LEU A 1080 12.95 31.64 7.56
N GLN A 1081 12.82 31.82 6.24
CA GLN A 1081 12.12 30.87 5.38
C GLN A 1081 12.82 29.50 5.36
N ALA A 1082 14.15 29.47 5.31
CA ALA A 1082 14.93 28.24 5.42
C ALA A 1082 14.67 27.52 6.75
N HIS A 1083 14.56 28.25 7.87
CA HIS A 1083 14.21 27.67 9.17
C HIS A 1083 12.75 27.21 9.27
N LEU A 1084 11.79 27.99 8.76
CA LEU A 1084 10.39 27.57 8.67
C LEU A 1084 10.25 26.30 7.81
N ASN A 1085 11.07 26.17 6.76
CA ASN A 1085 11.16 24.96 5.96
C ASN A 1085 11.84 23.79 6.71
N THR A 1086 12.59 24.00 7.81
CA THR A 1086 13.04 22.89 8.69
C THR A 1086 11.95 22.41 9.66
N HIS A 1087 10.87 23.17 9.85
CA HIS A 1087 9.68 22.70 10.57
C HIS A 1087 8.70 21.93 9.67
N ARG A 1088 8.80 22.09 8.34
CA ARG A 1088 8.11 21.20 7.37
C ARG A 1088 8.80 19.83 7.36
N ARG A 1089 8.21 18.86 8.07
CA ARG A 1089 8.70 17.47 8.13
C ARG A 1089 8.37 16.67 6.87
N GLU A 1090 9.03 16.99 5.76
CA GLU A 1090 9.14 16.07 4.63
C GLU A 1090 10.05 14.89 5.02
N PRO A 1091 9.65 13.63 4.79
CA PRO A 1091 10.54 12.48 5.02
C PRO A 1091 11.64 12.45 3.94
N PRO A 1092 12.89 12.09 4.30
CA PRO A 1092 14.00 12.09 3.35
C PRO A 1092 13.81 11.05 2.25
N GLN A 1093 13.94 11.49 1.00
CA GLN A 1093 13.69 10.72 -0.22
C GLN A 1093 15.01 10.17 -0.79
N SER A 1094 15.08 8.88 -1.07
CA SER A 1094 16.25 8.25 -1.69
C SER A 1094 16.06 8.04 -3.19
N CYS A 1095 17.06 8.38 -4.00
CA CYS A 1095 17.11 7.96 -5.39
C CYS A 1095 17.24 6.43 -5.47
N VAL A 1096 16.31 5.75 -6.13
CA VAL A 1096 16.25 4.28 -6.15
C VAL A 1096 17.49 3.66 -6.81
N GLU A 1097 17.95 4.25 -7.92
CA GLU A 1097 19.03 3.72 -8.74
C GLU A 1097 20.43 3.80 -8.08
N CYS A 1098 20.72 4.87 -7.34
CA CYS A 1098 22.02 5.04 -6.67
C CYS A 1098 21.94 5.05 -5.14
N ASN A 1099 20.75 4.83 -4.56
CA ASN A 1099 20.46 4.81 -3.12
C ASN A 1099 20.93 6.05 -2.33
N ARG A 1100 21.10 7.19 -3.01
CA ARG A 1100 21.54 8.45 -2.39
C ARG A 1100 20.35 9.20 -1.81
N VAL A 1101 20.46 9.60 -0.55
CA VAL A 1101 19.35 10.17 0.25
C VAL A 1101 19.38 11.71 0.19
N PHE A 1102 18.21 12.30 -0.05
CA PHE A 1102 17.98 13.76 -0.12
C PHE A 1102 16.88 14.17 0.86
N ILE A 1103 17.07 15.27 1.58
CA ILE A 1103 16.16 15.69 2.65
C ILE A 1103 14.84 16.32 2.11
N ARG A 1104 14.81 16.69 0.82
CA ARG A 1104 13.67 17.34 0.15
C ARG A 1104 13.48 16.76 -1.25
N GLN A 1105 12.24 16.76 -1.75
CA GLN A 1105 11.90 16.16 -3.04
C GLN A 1105 12.49 16.92 -4.24
N ASP A 1106 12.60 18.26 -4.18
CA ASP A 1106 13.26 19.07 -5.23
C ASP A 1106 14.74 18.68 -5.43
N CYS A 1107 15.44 18.42 -4.33
CA CYS A 1107 16.83 17.98 -4.32
C CYS A 1107 17.00 16.59 -4.92
N LEU A 1108 16.05 15.67 -4.69
CA LEU A 1108 16.00 14.38 -5.37
C LEU A 1108 15.74 14.55 -6.87
N MET A 1109 14.69 15.28 -7.26
CA MET A 1109 14.32 15.47 -8.67
C MET A 1109 15.45 16.13 -9.47
N ARG A 1110 16.15 17.11 -8.89
CA ARG A 1110 17.32 17.74 -9.52
C ARG A 1110 18.51 16.78 -9.65
N HIS A 1111 18.66 15.81 -8.75
CA HIS A 1111 19.65 14.75 -8.88
C HIS A 1111 19.27 13.70 -9.94
N VAL A 1112 18.00 13.28 -9.99
CA VAL A 1112 17.47 12.35 -11.01
C VAL A 1112 17.65 12.97 -12.40
N ARG A 1113 17.17 14.21 -12.62
CA ARG A 1113 17.35 14.97 -13.87
C ARG A 1113 18.82 15.13 -14.30
N ALA A 1114 19.78 15.06 -13.36
CA ALA A 1114 21.21 15.26 -13.63
C ALA A 1114 22.06 13.96 -13.68
N LYS A 1115 21.48 12.78 -13.35
CA LYS A 1115 22.20 11.49 -13.31
C LYS A 1115 21.42 10.25 -13.75
N HIS A 1116 20.12 10.37 -13.95
CA HIS A 1116 19.20 9.29 -14.33
C HIS A 1116 18.16 9.85 -15.31
N ARG A 1117 18.63 10.55 -16.35
CA ARG A 1117 17.80 11.35 -17.29
C ARG A 1117 16.86 10.48 -18.10
N GLU A 1118 17.40 9.41 -18.69
CA GLU A 1118 16.71 8.40 -19.52
C GLU A 1118 15.48 7.77 -18.83
N LEU A 1119 15.44 7.76 -17.49
CA LEU A 1119 14.33 7.18 -16.69
C LEU A 1119 13.15 8.13 -16.46
N LEU A 1120 13.25 9.41 -16.85
CA LEU A 1120 12.12 10.36 -16.84
C LEU A 1120 11.34 10.33 -18.15
N GLU A 1121 12.02 10.04 -19.26
CA GLU A 1121 11.47 10.07 -20.61
C GLU A 1121 10.36 8.99 -20.75
N ASP A 1122 10.62 7.72 -20.43
CA ASP A 1122 9.65 6.60 -20.50
C ASP A 1122 8.32 6.79 -19.73
N VAL A 1123 8.29 7.60 -18.66
CA VAL A 1123 7.15 7.66 -17.72
C VAL A 1123 6.22 8.85 -17.97
N MET A 1124 6.74 9.97 -18.47
CA MET A 1124 5.93 11.14 -18.82
C MET A 1124 5.18 10.92 -20.15
N ASP A 1125 5.86 10.26 -21.08
CA ASP A 1125 5.50 10.26 -22.50
C ASP A 1125 4.15 9.59 -22.81
N GLU A 1126 3.76 8.48 -22.17
CA GLU A 1126 2.50 7.80 -22.52
C GLU A 1126 1.22 8.56 -22.07
N VAL A 1127 1.30 9.33 -20.99
CA VAL A 1127 0.17 10.13 -20.47
C VAL A 1127 0.09 11.44 -21.23
N GLU A 1128 1.22 12.11 -21.41
CA GLU A 1128 1.29 13.39 -22.12
C GLU A 1128 0.94 13.21 -23.61
N ARG A 1129 1.44 12.17 -24.29
CA ARG A 1129 1.03 11.82 -25.67
C ARG A 1129 -0.48 11.62 -25.79
N LYS A 1130 -1.13 10.89 -24.87
CA LYS A 1130 -2.60 10.67 -24.92
C LYS A 1130 -3.38 11.97 -24.74
N HIS A 1131 -2.93 12.87 -23.86
CA HIS A 1131 -3.60 14.15 -23.64
C HIS A 1131 -3.38 15.11 -24.84
N LEU A 1132 -2.16 15.18 -25.37
CA LEU A 1132 -1.82 15.91 -26.59
C LEU A 1132 -2.61 15.40 -27.80
N GLN A 1133 -2.68 14.08 -28.02
CA GLN A 1133 -3.51 13.48 -29.08
C GLN A 1133 -4.98 13.86 -28.95
N THR A 1134 -5.52 13.86 -27.73
CA THR A 1134 -6.92 14.24 -27.47
C THR A 1134 -7.19 15.72 -27.81
N GLN A 1135 -6.30 16.63 -27.43
CA GLN A 1135 -6.49 18.06 -27.73
C GLN A 1135 -6.18 18.41 -29.19
N LEU A 1136 -5.20 17.76 -29.82
CA LEU A 1136 -4.98 17.85 -31.26
C LEU A 1136 -6.21 17.37 -32.05
N PHE A 1137 -6.88 16.31 -31.59
CA PHE A 1137 -8.14 15.83 -32.16
C PHE A 1137 -9.29 16.84 -31.97
N ASN A 1138 -9.38 17.52 -30.82
CA ASN A 1138 -10.39 18.57 -30.59
C ASN A 1138 -10.19 19.77 -31.52
N ILE A 1139 -8.96 20.29 -31.63
CA ILE A 1139 -8.60 21.39 -32.55
C ILE A 1139 -8.87 21.00 -34.01
N ALA A 1140 -8.53 19.77 -34.37
CA ALA A 1140 -8.83 19.17 -35.67
C ALA A 1140 -10.35 19.12 -35.97
N SER A 1141 -11.18 18.67 -35.03
CA SER A 1141 -12.64 18.61 -35.19
C SER A 1141 -13.24 19.99 -35.52
N ILE A 1142 -12.84 21.03 -34.77
CA ILE A 1142 -13.33 22.41 -34.96
C ILE A 1142 -13.00 22.91 -36.38
N ALA A 1143 -11.78 22.65 -36.87
CA ALA A 1143 -11.38 23.01 -38.23
C ALA A 1143 -12.14 22.20 -39.31
N ALA A 1144 -12.46 20.93 -39.03
CA ALA A 1144 -13.22 20.07 -39.94
C ALA A 1144 -14.70 20.49 -40.06
N GLU A 1145 -15.31 21.01 -38.99
CA GLU A 1145 -16.69 21.50 -39.02
C GLU A 1145 -16.83 22.80 -39.83
N LYS A 1146 -15.94 23.79 -39.67
CA LYS A 1146 -15.90 24.98 -40.54
C LYS A 1146 -15.69 24.61 -42.02
N THR A 1147 -14.86 23.61 -42.28
CA THR A 1147 -14.62 23.10 -43.65
C THR A 1147 -15.88 22.43 -44.24
N LYS A 1148 -16.79 21.87 -43.44
CA LYS A 1148 -18.11 21.40 -43.88
C LYS A 1148 -19.13 22.53 -44.06
N ALA A 1149 -19.02 23.61 -43.28
CA ALA A 1149 -19.89 24.79 -43.40
C ALA A 1149 -19.57 25.66 -44.64
N GLY A 1150 -18.39 25.50 -45.24
CA GLY A 1150 -17.99 26.18 -46.48
C GLY A 1150 -17.11 27.43 -46.27
N GLU A 1151 -16.60 27.64 -45.06
CA GLU A 1151 -15.74 28.78 -44.72
C GLU A 1151 -14.24 28.52 -45.04
N SER A 1152 -13.40 29.54 -44.82
CA SER A 1152 -11.97 29.50 -45.12
C SER A 1152 -11.22 28.46 -44.29
N LYS A 1153 -10.25 27.76 -44.92
CA LYS A 1153 -9.42 26.71 -44.30
C LYS A 1153 -8.30 27.23 -43.38
N VAL A 1154 -8.44 28.43 -42.81
CA VAL A 1154 -7.43 29.09 -41.98
C VAL A 1154 -8.08 29.56 -40.69
N LEU A 1155 -7.57 29.10 -39.55
CA LEU A 1155 -8.03 29.52 -38.22
C LEU A 1155 -7.83 31.03 -38.03
N SER A 1156 -8.77 31.69 -37.33
CA SER A 1156 -8.61 33.11 -36.98
C SER A 1156 -7.44 33.31 -36.01
N THR A 1157 -6.96 34.55 -35.87
CA THR A 1157 -5.89 34.86 -34.92
C THR A 1157 -6.28 34.51 -33.48
N ASP A 1158 -7.52 34.79 -33.08
CA ASP A 1158 -7.99 34.55 -31.71
C ASP A 1158 -8.22 33.06 -31.43
N GLU A 1159 -8.71 32.30 -32.42
CA GLU A 1159 -8.84 30.84 -32.35
C GLU A 1159 -7.47 30.15 -32.24
N LEU A 1160 -6.49 30.64 -33.00
CA LEU A 1160 -5.10 30.20 -32.91
C LEU A 1160 -4.49 30.55 -31.55
N LEU A 1161 -4.65 31.79 -31.07
CA LEU A 1161 -4.14 32.23 -29.76
C LEU A 1161 -4.71 31.40 -28.61
N LYS A 1162 -6.01 31.08 -28.64
CA LYS A 1162 -6.65 30.21 -27.65
C LYS A 1162 -6.07 28.78 -27.69
N ALA A 1163 -5.90 28.20 -28.88
CA ALA A 1163 -5.28 26.89 -29.02
C ALA A 1163 -3.82 26.85 -28.51
N ILE A 1164 -3.07 27.95 -28.66
CA ILE A 1164 -1.70 28.09 -28.12
C ILE A 1164 -1.72 28.21 -26.59
N ALA A 1165 -2.65 28.99 -26.03
CA ALA A 1165 -2.82 29.15 -24.58
C ALA A 1165 -3.03 27.79 -23.88
N ASP A 1166 -3.95 26.99 -24.41
CA ASP A 1166 -4.34 25.72 -23.82
C ASP A 1166 -3.27 24.64 -24.06
N LEU A 1167 -2.51 24.71 -25.16
CA LEU A 1167 -1.33 23.87 -25.38
C LEU A 1167 -0.19 24.19 -24.38
N LEU A 1168 0.13 25.47 -24.16
CA LEU A 1168 1.18 25.88 -23.22
C LEU A 1168 0.86 25.45 -21.78
N ARG A 1169 -0.40 25.56 -21.36
CA ARG A 1169 -0.93 25.05 -20.06
C ARG A 1169 -0.77 23.55 -19.85
N ILE A 1170 -0.61 22.77 -20.92
CA ILE A 1170 -0.44 21.30 -20.85
C ILE A 1170 1.04 20.92 -20.91
N LEU A 1171 1.84 21.62 -21.73
CA LEU A 1171 3.28 21.36 -21.89
C LEU A 1171 4.14 21.89 -20.75
N ILE A 1172 3.62 22.80 -19.92
CA ILE A 1172 4.37 23.50 -18.88
C ILE A 1172 3.51 23.62 -17.62
N ASP A 1173 4.08 23.30 -16.46
CA ASP A 1173 3.37 23.40 -15.19
C ASP A 1173 2.95 24.84 -14.85
N GLU A 1174 1.81 24.96 -14.16
CA GLU A 1174 1.16 26.24 -13.89
C GLU A 1174 2.02 27.17 -13.01
N GLU A 1175 2.85 26.62 -12.12
CA GLU A 1175 3.81 27.37 -11.30
C GLU A 1175 4.95 27.97 -12.16
N THR A 1176 5.43 27.23 -13.16
CA THR A 1176 6.40 27.71 -14.16
C THR A 1176 5.79 28.72 -15.15
N LEU A 1177 4.51 28.59 -15.52
CA LEU A 1177 3.81 29.57 -16.36
C LEU A 1177 3.55 30.88 -15.63
N GLN A 1178 3.14 30.84 -14.36
CA GLN A 1178 3.04 32.04 -13.50
C GLN A 1178 4.41 32.73 -13.38
N LEU A 1179 5.51 31.97 -13.34
CA LEU A 1179 6.89 32.48 -13.37
C LEU A 1179 7.26 33.25 -14.66
N PHE A 1180 6.55 33.02 -15.76
CA PHE A 1180 6.65 33.81 -17.00
C PHE A 1180 5.58 34.93 -17.10
N GLY A 1181 4.77 35.14 -16.05
CA GLY A 1181 3.72 36.14 -16.03
C GLY A 1181 2.38 35.70 -16.61
N TRP A 1182 2.17 34.40 -16.90
CA TRP A 1182 0.84 33.90 -17.27
C TRP A 1182 -0.16 34.12 -16.11
N PRO A 1183 -1.42 34.56 -16.35
CA PRO A 1183 -2.05 34.87 -17.65
C PRO A 1183 -1.93 36.33 -18.09
N ASN A 1184 -1.20 37.17 -17.34
CA ASN A 1184 -1.21 38.63 -17.49
C ASN A 1184 -0.26 39.15 -18.58
N ALA A 1185 0.78 38.39 -18.94
CA ALA A 1185 1.70 38.73 -20.02
C ALA A 1185 1.20 38.18 -21.39
N PRO A 1186 1.50 38.84 -22.52
CA PRO A 1186 1.07 38.40 -23.85
C PRO A 1186 1.53 36.98 -24.20
N ILE A 1187 0.65 36.21 -24.84
CA ILE A 1187 0.90 34.81 -25.24
C ILE A 1187 2.17 34.68 -26.11
N GLN A 1188 2.43 35.66 -26.97
CA GLN A 1188 3.66 35.72 -27.78
C GLN A 1188 4.91 35.79 -26.89
N ASP A 1189 4.96 36.68 -25.91
CA ASP A 1189 6.15 36.90 -25.07
C ASP A 1189 6.47 35.67 -24.21
N ILE A 1190 5.41 35.02 -23.71
CA ILE A 1190 5.52 33.76 -22.95
C ILE A 1190 6.02 32.63 -23.88
N LEU A 1191 5.46 32.51 -25.09
CA LEU A 1191 5.93 31.56 -26.11
C LEU A 1191 7.40 31.80 -26.50
N GLU A 1192 7.81 33.05 -26.69
CA GLU A 1192 9.21 33.41 -26.95
C GLU A 1192 10.14 33.05 -25.79
N ALA A 1193 9.73 33.32 -24.55
CA ALA A 1193 10.51 33.00 -23.35
C ALA A 1193 10.66 31.48 -23.15
N VAL A 1194 9.62 30.71 -23.47
CA VAL A 1194 9.63 29.24 -23.49
C VAL A 1194 10.61 28.71 -24.55
N ILE A 1195 10.53 29.20 -25.79
CA ILE A 1195 11.41 28.77 -26.90
C ILE A 1195 12.89 29.06 -26.57
N ARG A 1196 13.20 30.25 -26.02
CA ARG A 1196 14.55 30.58 -25.51
C ARG A 1196 15.02 29.59 -24.44
N ARG A 1197 14.14 29.21 -23.51
CA ARG A 1197 14.46 28.26 -22.43
C ARG A 1197 14.62 26.81 -22.92
N CYS A 1198 14.02 26.47 -24.06
CA CYS A 1198 14.26 25.23 -24.79
C CYS A 1198 15.57 25.25 -25.63
N GLY A 1199 16.31 26.37 -25.64
CA GLY A 1199 17.62 26.48 -26.31
C GLY A 1199 17.56 26.94 -27.76
N HIS A 1200 16.42 27.44 -28.25
CA HIS A 1200 16.25 27.95 -29.61
C HIS A 1200 15.96 29.46 -29.62
N GLU A 1201 16.37 30.16 -30.67
CA GLU A 1201 15.99 31.55 -30.86
C GLU A 1201 14.56 31.65 -31.40
N PRO A 1202 13.64 32.35 -30.70
CA PRO A 1202 12.34 32.69 -31.27
C PRO A 1202 12.47 33.86 -32.24
N LEU A 1203 11.54 33.93 -33.18
CA LEU A 1203 11.32 35.15 -33.96
C LEU A 1203 10.69 36.20 -33.03
N THR A 1204 11.29 37.39 -32.97
CA THR A 1204 10.93 38.48 -32.05
C THR A 1204 10.11 39.59 -32.72
N SER A 1205 9.73 40.63 -31.96
CA SER A 1205 9.20 41.91 -32.44
C SER A 1205 9.80 42.39 -33.77
N ASP A 1206 11.11 42.24 -33.92
CA ASP A 1206 11.94 42.91 -34.92
C ASP A 1206 12.07 42.13 -36.24
N SER A 1207 11.44 40.94 -36.32
CA SER A 1207 11.33 40.18 -37.57
C SER A 1207 10.57 40.96 -38.64
N SER A 1208 10.98 40.86 -39.90
CA SER A 1208 10.24 41.44 -41.04
C SER A 1208 8.90 40.76 -41.37
N LEU A 1209 8.48 39.75 -40.60
CA LEU A 1209 7.21 39.04 -40.74
C LEU A 1209 6.07 39.74 -39.98
N LEU A 1210 4.84 39.58 -40.46
CA LEU A 1210 3.66 40.06 -39.76
C LEU A 1210 3.44 39.27 -38.45
N PHE A 1211 2.89 39.91 -37.42
CA PHE A 1211 2.64 39.30 -36.10
C PHE A 1211 1.94 37.92 -36.18
N ASN A 1212 0.91 37.81 -37.03
CA ASN A 1212 0.14 36.58 -37.25
C ASN A 1212 0.91 35.44 -37.93
N GLU A 1213 2.01 35.76 -38.63
CA GLU A 1213 2.92 34.81 -39.27
C GLU A 1213 4.04 34.42 -38.31
N ARG A 1214 4.59 35.40 -37.59
CA ARG A 1214 5.56 35.19 -36.51
C ARG A 1214 5.02 34.26 -35.41
N LEU A 1215 3.80 34.49 -34.95
CA LEU A 1215 3.11 33.63 -33.97
C LEU A 1215 3.04 32.18 -34.48
N ARG A 1216 2.55 31.98 -35.72
CA ARG A 1216 2.50 30.65 -36.37
C ARG A 1216 3.88 30.01 -36.49
N ALA A 1217 4.91 30.78 -36.80
CA ALA A 1217 6.28 30.29 -36.96
C ALA A 1217 6.94 29.91 -35.61
N ASN A 1218 6.72 30.68 -34.53
CA ASN A 1218 7.19 30.32 -33.20
C ASN A 1218 6.48 29.06 -32.67
N VAL A 1219 5.17 28.91 -32.90
CA VAL A 1219 4.43 27.68 -32.60
C VAL A 1219 4.97 26.49 -33.38
N LYS A 1220 5.28 26.68 -34.67
CA LYS A 1220 5.91 25.66 -35.52
C LYS A 1220 7.27 25.21 -34.96
N LEU A 1221 8.07 26.16 -34.47
CA LEU A 1221 9.36 25.90 -33.86
C LEU A 1221 9.20 25.11 -32.56
N LEU A 1222 8.30 25.52 -31.66
CA LEU A 1222 7.97 24.79 -30.43
C LEU A 1222 7.55 23.33 -30.72
N PHE A 1223 6.63 23.12 -31.66
CA PHE A 1223 6.22 21.76 -32.05
C PHE A 1223 7.37 20.91 -32.60
N THR A 1224 8.33 21.50 -33.32
CA THR A 1224 9.50 20.79 -33.86
C THR A 1224 10.49 20.38 -32.77
N VAL A 1225 10.51 21.10 -31.65
CA VAL A 1225 11.36 20.82 -30.47
C VAL A 1225 10.69 19.85 -29.49
N VAL A 1226 9.36 19.87 -29.39
CA VAL A 1226 8.60 19.11 -28.38
C VAL A 1226 8.04 17.77 -28.89
N ILE A 1227 7.72 17.63 -30.18
CA ILE A 1227 7.20 16.36 -30.74
C ILE A 1227 8.34 15.51 -31.30
N GLU A 1228 8.54 14.31 -30.73
CA GLU A 1228 9.59 13.40 -31.20
C GLU A 1228 9.28 12.67 -32.52
N ASP A 1229 8.02 12.60 -32.96
CA ASP A 1229 7.60 11.85 -34.16
C ASP A 1229 8.24 12.41 -35.45
N GLU A 1230 9.11 11.61 -36.07
CA GLU A 1230 9.85 11.96 -37.30
C GLU A 1230 8.94 12.21 -38.51
N THR A 1231 7.74 11.62 -38.55
CA THR A 1231 6.73 11.91 -39.58
C THR A 1231 6.19 13.33 -39.42
N VAL A 1232 5.84 13.71 -38.18
CA VAL A 1232 5.34 15.05 -37.85
C VAL A 1232 6.43 16.10 -38.04
N LYS A 1233 7.68 15.84 -37.62
CA LYS A 1233 8.86 16.68 -37.92
C LYS A 1233 9.08 16.85 -39.44
N SER A 1234 8.95 15.78 -40.23
CA SER A 1234 9.07 15.83 -41.70
C SER A 1234 7.94 16.63 -42.37
N LEU A 1235 6.72 16.56 -41.83
CA LEU A 1235 5.59 17.38 -42.28
C LEU A 1235 5.76 18.86 -41.89
N LEU A 1236 6.27 19.13 -40.69
CA LEU A 1236 6.60 20.47 -40.23
C LEU A 1236 7.70 21.10 -41.10
N THR A 1237 8.77 20.38 -41.45
CA THR A 1237 9.81 20.94 -42.34
C THR A 1237 9.33 21.25 -43.76
N THR A 1238 8.20 20.66 -44.21
CA THR A 1238 7.71 20.78 -45.60
C THR A 1238 6.40 21.57 -45.81
N LYS A 1239 5.61 21.84 -44.76
CA LYS A 1239 4.29 22.53 -44.87
C LYS A 1239 4.09 23.66 -43.82
N THR A 1240 2.98 24.41 -43.91
CA THR A 1240 2.57 25.36 -42.83
C THR A 1240 1.92 24.61 -41.67
N VAL A 1241 1.83 25.22 -40.48
CA VAL A 1241 1.21 24.60 -39.30
C VAL A 1241 -0.23 24.14 -39.59
N ASP A 1242 -1.00 25.00 -40.25
CA ASP A 1242 -2.40 24.76 -40.64
C ASP A 1242 -2.51 23.52 -41.56
N HIS A 1243 -1.54 23.33 -42.46
CA HIS A 1243 -1.44 22.15 -43.33
C HIS A 1243 -0.98 20.87 -42.60
N VAL A 1244 -0.24 20.97 -41.48
CA VAL A 1244 0.10 19.81 -40.64
C VAL A 1244 -1.13 19.36 -39.85
N ILE A 1245 -1.87 20.31 -39.27
CA ILE A 1245 -3.17 20.05 -38.59
C ILE A 1245 -4.15 19.38 -39.58
N LEU A 1246 -4.27 19.90 -40.80
CA LEU A 1246 -5.11 19.31 -41.85
C LEU A 1246 -4.65 17.91 -42.32
N HIS A 1247 -3.37 17.56 -42.17
CA HIS A 1247 -2.89 16.21 -42.54
C HIS A 1247 -3.08 15.19 -41.40
N VAL A 1248 -2.98 15.62 -40.14
CA VAL A 1248 -3.39 14.81 -38.97
C VAL A 1248 -4.90 14.48 -39.04
N LEU A 1249 -5.71 15.38 -39.62
CA LEU A 1249 -7.11 15.12 -39.98
C LEU A 1249 -7.28 14.02 -41.05
N GLU A 1250 -6.47 14.01 -42.11
CA GLU A 1250 -6.54 12.96 -43.15
C GLU A 1250 -6.11 11.58 -42.64
N ILE A 1251 -5.28 11.54 -41.59
CA ILE A 1251 -4.81 10.31 -40.95
C ILE A 1251 -5.84 9.78 -39.93
N SER A 1252 -6.48 10.65 -39.15
CA SER A 1252 -7.47 10.24 -38.13
C SER A 1252 -8.85 9.82 -38.69
N GLN A 1253 -9.05 9.89 -40.01
CA GLN A 1253 -10.24 9.39 -40.71
C GLN A 1253 -10.02 8.03 -41.42
N LYS A 1254 -8.94 7.30 -41.08
CA LYS A 1254 -8.60 5.97 -41.62
C LYS A 1254 -8.42 4.91 -40.53
#